data_AF-A0A0C2M161-F1
#
_entry.id   AF-A0A0C2M161-F1
#
_cell.length_a   1.000
_cell.length_b   1.000
_cell.length_c   1.000
_cell.angle_alpha   90.00
_cell.angle_beta   90.00
_cell.angle_gamma   90.00
#
_symmetry.space_group_name_H-M   'P 1'
#
loop_
_entity.id
_entity.type
_entity.pdbx_description
1 polymer ?
#
loop_
_entity_poly.entity_id
_entity_poly.type
_entity_poly.pdbx_seq_one_letter_code
_entity_poly.pdbx_strand_id
1 'polypeptide(L)'
;MSLLATVEIVKVINAYIIGSDPDMYTKKYPVQTIVNTCTIIEDLGSINFIFSDKTGTLTRNEMVLKELSFGQNRYVLDESFQTFISNESSSIQNVDTKLFFTNLLICNSVIVEKMEGQERIYQSSSPDEAAIVIAINSFGFKFIERLQNGVNIEYLGEPQSWDILLTLEFTSERKRMSVIAKSPDGKFYLFTKGADECIYERLEKTDMFSDATNLSLDYFAKKGLRTLCIAYREINKDEVERALSMIDISNISSEKRKSIILSDMSFLEENLKILGCTGIEDRLQDNVCKTISILRDARIKLWMLTGDKQETATNIGFSCHLLESTMQLFTLSSGSTTECRQKLENILEMQNIVCSTKNMVKNPKRCQNIALILTGNDLKYVLSKECLNSFLNLAVYCKTVICCRVSASQKKEILVTVKNGVSDTVTLAIGDGANDCNMIRSAHVGVGILGKEGIIAANTADFAIDEFQLLSRLLFVHGASCYRKISNCVYFTFYKNIIINFVSFFFNIITLFSGNSFIHKLHFSLYNNLYSILHPFCFGILDIISSDLASQRVPYLYRSIRKSYAFGIRRFLLWFSNSILHSFLICVLCYFSMVHGTFGVHGVPMSDSFFKTIILSTILLVITLKSVLELRNWSWATQVCLWIGYVSFIPAVLVLSQFPKHGIGKIPELLSVDIQLFGSPIFYFSFTIPFIILFPDFIYLAYFFDDSKHTEHVVYSIAPIY
;
A
#
# COMPACT_ATOMS: atom_id res chain seq x y z
N MET A 1 -30.40 1.04 -17.06
CA MET A 1 -30.45 2.22 -16.16
C MET A 1 -30.09 1.89 -14.72
N SER A 2 -30.68 0.87 -14.07
CA SER A 2 -30.40 0.58 -12.65
C SER A 2 -28.98 0.08 -12.34
N LEU A 3 -28.28 -0.60 -13.27
CA LEU A 3 -26.97 -1.20 -13.01
C LEU A 3 -25.92 -0.20 -12.49
N LEU A 4 -25.71 0.92 -13.19
CA LEU A 4 -24.68 1.91 -12.83
C LEU A 4 -24.99 2.53 -11.46
N ALA A 5 -26.23 2.97 -11.25
CA ALA A 5 -26.66 3.55 -9.97
C ALA A 5 -26.49 2.57 -8.81
N THR A 6 -26.88 1.30 -8.98
CA THR A 6 -26.70 0.26 -7.96
C THR A 6 -25.22 0.04 -7.64
N VAL A 7 -24.36 -0.05 -8.66
CA VAL A 7 -22.92 -0.25 -8.45
C VAL A 7 -22.28 0.95 -7.76
N GLU A 8 -22.63 2.18 -8.12
CA GLU A 8 -22.12 3.40 -7.46
C GLU A 8 -22.54 3.47 -5.99
N ILE A 9 -23.81 3.17 -5.67
CA ILE A 9 -24.27 3.15 -4.28
C ILE A 9 -23.54 2.06 -3.47
N VAL A 10 -23.37 0.85 -4.05
CA VAL A 10 -22.59 -0.23 -3.42
C VAL A 10 -21.16 0.20 -3.14
N LYS A 11 -20.53 0.91 -4.08
CA LYS A 11 -19.18 1.43 -3.92
C LYS A 11 -19.11 2.46 -2.79
N VAL A 12 -20.01 3.46 -2.76
CA VAL A 12 -20.05 4.48 -1.71
C VAL A 12 -20.21 3.84 -0.32
N ILE A 13 -21.08 2.84 -0.19
CA ILE A 13 -21.27 2.14 1.09
C ILE A 13 -20.02 1.35 1.49
N ASN A 14 -19.35 0.66 0.55
CA ASN A 14 -18.10 -0.03 0.86
C ASN A 14 -16.98 0.95 1.23
N ALA A 15 -16.89 2.13 0.60
CA ALA A 15 -15.94 3.17 0.99
C ALA A 15 -16.18 3.63 2.43
N TYR A 16 -17.44 3.84 2.82
CA TYR A 16 -17.79 4.19 4.19
C TYR A 16 -17.40 3.09 5.19
N ILE A 17 -17.60 1.82 4.84
CA ILE A 17 -17.19 0.66 5.66
C ILE A 17 -15.67 0.65 5.85
N ILE A 18 -14.89 0.94 4.80
CA ILE A 18 -13.42 1.01 4.88
C ILE A 18 -12.98 2.13 5.84
N GLY A 19 -13.56 3.33 5.70
CA GLY A 19 -13.22 4.47 6.56
C GLY A 19 -13.66 4.30 8.02
N SER A 20 -14.71 3.49 8.26
CA SER A 20 -15.25 3.22 9.60
C SER A 20 -14.66 1.98 10.28
N ASP A 21 -13.70 1.30 9.65
CA ASP A 21 -13.12 0.07 10.18
C ASP A 21 -12.21 0.38 11.40
N PRO A 22 -12.49 -0.19 12.59
CA PRO A 22 -11.69 0.07 13.79
C PRO A 22 -10.26 -0.46 13.72
N ASP A 23 -9.97 -1.41 12.83
CA ASP A 23 -8.62 -1.95 12.64
C ASP A 23 -7.84 -1.21 11.53
N MET A 24 -8.45 -0.18 10.92
CA MET A 24 -7.84 0.70 9.89
C MET A 24 -7.31 2.01 10.48
N TYR A 25 -6.94 2.01 11.77
CA TYR A 25 -6.16 3.07 12.38
C TYR A 25 -5.19 2.49 13.43
N THR A 26 -4.12 3.22 13.71
CA THR A 26 -3.14 2.85 14.72
C THR A 26 -3.38 3.67 15.99
N LYS A 27 -3.27 3.05 17.17
CA LYS A 27 -3.48 3.78 18.45
C LYS A 27 -2.52 4.96 18.67
N LYS A 28 -1.42 5.02 17.90
CA LYS A 28 -0.39 6.05 17.97
C LYS A 28 -0.90 7.42 17.48
N TYR A 29 -1.79 7.44 16.48
CA TYR A 29 -2.46 8.64 15.99
C TYR A 29 -3.95 8.35 15.81
N PRO A 30 -4.87 9.08 16.47
CA PRO A 30 -6.30 8.80 16.42
C PRO A 30 -6.94 9.33 15.12
N VAL A 31 -6.32 9.04 13.96
CA VAL A 31 -6.84 9.44 12.65
C VAL A 31 -7.36 8.21 11.93
N GLN A 32 -8.64 8.23 11.59
CA GLN A 32 -9.27 7.17 10.79
C GLN A 32 -8.76 7.22 9.35
N THR A 33 -8.77 6.07 8.68
CA THR A 33 -8.49 6.00 7.24
C THR A 33 -9.48 6.85 6.47
N ILE A 34 -8.98 7.75 5.63
CA ILE A 34 -9.81 8.63 4.81
C ILE A 34 -9.95 8.02 3.42
N VAL A 35 -11.16 7.96 2.90
CA VAL A 35 -11.45 7.52 1.53
C VAL A 35 -11.92 8.74 0.75
N ASN A 36 -11.06 9.28 -0.11
CA ASN A 36 -11.36 10.45 -0.94
C ASN A 36 -12.08 10.05 -2.24
N THR A 37 -11.72 8.89 -2.82
CA THR A 37 -12.27 8.42 -4.09
C THR A 37 -13.02 7.10 -3.91
N CYS A 38 -14.35 7.16 -3.96
CA CYS A 38 -15.20 5.97 -3.77
C CYS A 38 -15.37 5.11 -5.04
N THR A 39 -14.90 5.55 -6.21
CA THR A 39 -15.20 4.88 -7.49
C THR A 39 -14.26 3.72 -7.85
N ILE A 40 -13.10 3.61 -7.18
CA ILE A 40 -11.99 2.72 -7.54
C ILE A 40 -11.73 1.59 -6.52
N ILE A 41 -12.69 1.32 -5.64
CA ILE A 41 -12.49 0.43 -4.49
C ILE A 41 -12.25 -1.02 -4.95
N GLU A 42 -12.83 -1.43 -6.08
CA GLU A 42 -12.55 -2.74 -6.67
C GLU A 42 -11.10 -2.89 -7.15
N ASP A 43 -10.44 -1.80 -7.56
CA ASP A 43 -9.07 -1.85 -8.08
C ASP A 43 -8.07 -2.21 -6.98
N LEU A 44 -8.42 -2.01 -5.71
CA LEU A 44 -7.66 -2.50 -4.56
C LEU A 44 -7.54 -4.03 -4.54
N GLY A 45 -8.46 -4.76 -5.18
CA GLY A 45 -8.43 -6.23 -5.27
C GLY A 45 -7.57 -6.79 -6.41
N SER A 46 -7.06 -5.93 -7.31
CA SER A 46 -6.41 -6.33 -8.56
C SER A 46 -4.96 -5.85 -8.71
N ILE A 47 -4.34 -5.33 -7.65
CA ILE A 47 -3.03 -4.68 -7.70
C ILE A 47 -1.89 -5.65 -8.03
N ASN A 48 -1.00 -5.22 -8.93
CA ASN A 48 0.18 -5.97 -9.36
C ASN A 48 1.50 -5.33 -8.90
N PHE A 49 1.57 -4.00 -9.00
CA PHE A 49 2.75 -3.22 -8.68
C PHE A 49 2.41 -2.15 -7.66
N ILE A 50 3.26 -2.01 -6.64
CA ILE A 50 3.23 -0.92 -5.69
C ILE A 50 4.51 -0.11 -5.87
N PHE A 51 4.38 1.18 -6.11
CA PHE A 51 5.47 2.14 -6.12
C PHE A 51 5.44 2.88 -4.79
N SER A 52 6.47 2.72 -3.98
CA SER A 52 6.57 3.31 -2.65
C SER A 52 7.68 4.33 -2.61
N ASP A 53 7.42 5.48 -2.00
CA ASP A 53 8.51 6.30 -1.49
C ASP A 53 9.20 5.61 -0.30
N LYS A 54 10.41 6.06 0.02
CA LYS A 54 11.23 5.55 1.12
C LYS A 54 11.05 6.40 2.38
N THR A 55 11.23 7.72 2.25
CA THR A 55 11.29 8.68 3.35
C THR A 55 9.86 8.93 3.84
N GLY A 56 9.63 8.87 5.14
CA GLY A 56 8.30 9.08 5.74
C GLY A 56 7.22 8.03 5.41
N THR A 57 7.44 7.20 4.39
CA THR A 57 6.58 6.08 3.97
C THR A 57 7.03 4.75 4.54
N LEU A 58 8.27 4.33 4.26
CA LEU A 58 8.85 3.10 4.84
C LEU A 58 9.59 3.40 6.14
N THR A 59 10.17 4.59 6.25
CA THR A 59 10.83 5.09 7.46
C THR A 59 9.92 6.07 8.21
N ARG A 60 10.22 6.29 9.49
CA ARG A 60 9.54 7.27 10.35
C ARG A 60 10.17 8.67 10.30
N ASN A 61 11.26 8.82 9.56
CA ASN A 61 12.16 9.97 9.62
C ASN A 61 12.64 10.25 11.07
N GLU A 62 12.75 9.18 11.87
CA GLU A 62 13.26 9.21 13.24
C GLU A 62 14.62 8.52 13.24
N MET A 63 15.68 9.33 13.32
CA MET A 63 17.06 8.86 13.39
C MET A 63 17.36 8.46 14.84
N VAL A 64 17.90 7.26 15.04
CA VAL A 64 18.26 6.75 16.36
C VAL A 64 19.68 6.22 16.34
N LEU A 65 20.52 6.72 17.24
CA LEU A 65 21.85 6.16 17.43
C LEU A 65 21.70 4.77 18.08
N LYS A 66 22.15 3.72 17.39
CA LYS A 66 22.00 2.33 17.83
C LYS A 66 23.28 1.74 18.38
N GLU A 67 24.37 1.95 17.66
CA GLU A 67 25.65 1.32 17.98
C GLU A 67 26.78 2.36 17.91
N LEU A 68 27.78 2.17 18.76
CA LEU A 68 29.00 2.95 18.80
C LEU A 68 30.19 1.99 18.72
N SER A 69 31.22 2.38 17.99
CA SER A 69 32.53 1.74 18.05
C SER A 69 33.51 2.79 18.53
N PHE A 70 34.21 2.55 19.63
CA PHE A 70 35.30 3.41 20.09
C PHE A 70 36.42 2.57 20.69
N GLY A 71 37.66 2.97 20.45
CA GLY A 71 38.83 2.12 20.70
C GLY A 71 38.78 0.84 19.84
N GLN A 72 38.93 -0.33 20.46
CA GLN A 72 38.88 -1.63 19.77
C GLN A 72 37.53 -2.37 19.90
N ASN A 73 36.57 -1.78 20.62
CA ASN A 73 35.33 -2.45 21.00
C ASN A 73 34.11 -1.80 20.34
N ARG A 74 33.05 -2.60 20.21
CA ARG A 74 31.73 -2.18 19.73
C ARG A 74 30.72 -2.29 20.86
N TYR A 75 29.84 -1.31 20.94
CA TYR A 75 28.83 -1.19 21.98
C TYR A 75 27.46 -0.95 21.36
N VAL A 76 26.46 -1.69 21.83
CA VAL A 76 25.05 -1.46 21.51
C VAL A 76 24.48 -0.59 22.61
N LEU A 77 23.80 0.50 22.24
CA LEU A 77 23.21 1.46 23.16
C LEU A 77 21.88 0.96 23.72
N ASP A 78 21.96 -0.05 24.59
CA ASP A 78 20.85 -0.60 25.36
C ASP A 78 21.11 -0.46 26.87
N GLU A 79 20.24 -1.01 27.73
CA GLU A 79 20.42 -1.00 29.21
C GLU A 79 21.78 -1.57 29.65
N SER A 80 22.34 -2.51 28.88
CA SER A 80 23.68 -3.05 29.11
C SER A 80 24.79 -1.98 29.04
N PHE A 81 24.64 -0.98 28.17
CA PHE A 81 25.62 0.10 28.06
C PHE A 81 25.59 1.00 29.31
N GLN A 82 24.41 1.18 29.90
CA GLN A 82 24.28 1.92 31.15
C GLN A 82 24.99 1.20 32.31
N THR A 83 24.91 -0.14 32.35
CA THR A 83 25.66 -0.95 33.34
C THR A 83 27.17 -0.94 33.09
N PHE A 84 27.60 -0.83 31.84
CA PHE A 84 29.02 -0.67 31.50
C PHE A 84 29.56 0.65 32.05
N ILE A 85 28.81 1.74 31.87
CA ILE A 85 29.19 3.07 32.39
C ILE A 85 29.30 3.08 33.92
N SER A 86 28.40 2.38 34.62
CA SER A 86 28.45 2.31 36.08
C SER A 86 29.57 1.42 36.62
N ASN A 87 29.94 0.34 35.92
CA ASN A 87 30.86 -0.68 36.43
C ASN A 87 32.33 -0.47 36.04
N GLU A 88 32.61 0.12 34.87
CA GLU A 88 33.97 0.35 34.38
C GLU A 88 34.31 1.85 34.27
N SER A 89 34.22 2.57 35.39
CA SER A 89 34.60 3.99 35.44
C SER A 89 36.06 4.26 35.01
N SER A 90 36.96 3.28 35.15
CA SER A 90 38.37 3.39 34.76
C SER A 90 38.64 3.29 33.26
N SER A 91 37.88 2.49 32.50
CA SER A 91 38.07 2.35 31.05
C SER A 91 37.50 3.55 30.28
N ILE A 92 36.45 4.18 30.82
CA ILE A 92 35.80 5.38 30.25
C ILE A 92 36.60 6.65 30.55
N GLN A 93 37.40 6.67 31.61
CA GLN A 93 38.34 7.75 31.91
C GLN A 93 39.60 7.76 31.03
N ASN A 94 39.78 6.77 30.14
CA ASN A 94 40.83 6.82 29.13
C ASN A 94 40.70 8.09 28.29
N VAL A 95 41.84 8.74 28.04
CA VAL A 95 41.92 10.02 27.32
C VAL A 95 41.20 9.95 25.96
N ASP A 96 41.39 8.86 25.22
CA ASP A 96 40.76 8.67 23.90
C ASP A 96 39.24 8.52 23.98
N THR A 97 38.73 7.87 25.02
CA THR A 97 37.27 7.70 25.22
C THR A 97 36.62 9.02 25.63
N LYS A 98 37.29 9.79 26.50
CA LYS A 98 36.87 11.15 26.83
C LYS A 98 36.81 12.02 25.58
N LEU A 99 37.85 11.98 24.75
CA LEU A 99 37.92 12.73 23.49
C LEU A 99 36.84 12.29 22.48
N PHE A 100 36.49 11.00 22.42
CA PHE A 100 35.42 10.49 21.56
C PHE A 100 34.05 11.11 21.88
N PHE A 101 33.61 11.03 23.15
CA PHE A 101 32.32 11.61 23.55
C PHE A 101 32.33 13.14 23.51
N THR A 102 33.49 13.75 23.81
CA THR A 102 33.66 15.20 23.70
C THR A 102 33.53 15.66 22.24
N ASN A 103 34.11 14.93 21.30
CA ASN A 103 33.99 15.22 19.87
C ASN A 103 32.53 15.16 19.41
N LEU A 104 31.78 14.12 19.82
CA LEU A 104 30.35 14.00 19.52
C LEU A 104 29.51 15.20 20.01
N LEU A 105 29.85 15.73 21.19
CA LEU A 105 29.15 16.86 21.81
C LEU A 105 29.56 18.23 21.26
N ILE A 106 30.82 18.40 20.83
CA ILE A 106 31.34 19.69 20.36
C ILE A 106 31.21 19.85 18.86
N CYS A 107 31.59 18.81 18.10
CA CYS A 107 31.53 18.82 16.64
C CYS A 107 30.10 18.52 16.18
N ASN A 108 29.18 19.46 16.41
CA ASN A 108 27.81 19.42 15.92
C ASN A 108 27.26 20.85 15.76
N SER A 109 26.05 20.97 15.25
CA SER A 109 25.31 22.22 15.06
C SER A 109 24.02 22.27 15.91
N VAL A 110 23.95 21.47 16.97
CA VAL A 110 22.75 21.33 17.79
C VAL A 110 22.53 22.57 18.66
N ILE A 111 21.29 23.03 18.71
CA ILE A 111 20.81 24.14 19.53
C ILE A 111 19.84 23.57 20.57
N VAL A 112 19.90 24.12 21.78
CA VAL A 112 19.03 23.72 22.90
C VAL A 112 17.98 24.80 23.13
N GLU A 113 16.71 24.44 23.01
CA GLU A 113 15.60 25.28 23.45
C GLU A 113 15.16 24.84 24.85
N LYS A 114 15.20 25.79 25.80
CA LYS A 114 14.68 25.60 27.16
C LYS A 114 13.26 26.17 27.19
N MET A 115 12.24 25.32 27.28
CA MET A 115 10.89 25.75 27.65
C MET A 115 10.71 25.63 29.17
N GLU A 116 10.09 26.63 29.80
CA GLU A 116 9.86 26.62 31.25
C GLU A 116 9.06 25.37 31.67
N GLY A 117 9.66 24.53 32.52
CA GLY A 117 9.01 23.33 33.06
C GLY A 117 9.03 22.08 32.18
N GLN A 118 9.69 22.09 31.01
CA GLN A 118 9.85 20.92 30.13
C GLN A 118 11.31 20.46 30.01
N GLU A 119 11.49 19.21 29.57
CA GLU A 119 12.81 18.68 29.21
C GLU A 119 13.44 19.48 28.05
N ARG A 120 14.78 19.51 28.00
CA ARG A 120 15.54 20.23 26.97
C ARG A 120 15.23 19.66 25.58
N ILE A 121 14.79 20.50 24.66
CA ILE A 121 14.55 20.10 23.26
C ILE A 121 15.81 20.40 22.46
N TYR A 122 16.36 19.37 21.82
CA TYR A 122 17.53 19.47 20.96
C TYR A 122 17.08 19.60 19.50
N GLN A 123 17.42 20.70 18.85
CA GLN A 123 17.13 20.95 17.45
C GLN A 123 18.43 21.06 16.65
N SER A 124 18.44 20.56 15.42
CA SER A 124 19.58 20.64 14.52
C SER A 124 19.11 20.71 13.07
N SER A 125 19.95 21.26 12.21
CA SER A 125 19.77 21.20 10.75
C SER A 125 19.90 19.78 10.21
N SER A 126 20.62 18.91 10.92
CA SER A 126 20.77 17.50 10.58
C SER A 126 20.14 16.60 11.65
N PRO A 127 19.19 15.72 11.28
CA PRO A 127 18.55 14.82 12.24
C PRO A 127 19.54 13.79 12.82
N ASP A 128 20.61 13.46 12.07
CA ASP A 128 21.66 12.54 12.51
C ASP A 128 22.42 13.13 13.72
N GLU A 129 22.67 14.45 13.73
CA GLU A 129 23.36 15.11 14.84
C GLU A 129 22.48 15.22 16.09
N ALA A 130 21.21 15.55 15.90
CA ALA A 130 20.24 15.56 16.99
C ALA A 130 20.13 14.18 17.63
N ALA A 131 20.04 13.12 16.82
CA ALA A 131 19.97 11.74 17.30
C ALA A 131 21.19 11.34 18.14
N ILE A 132 22.40 11.73 17.71
CA ILE A 132 23.62 11.49 18.46
C ILE A 132 23.55 12.16 19.84
N VAL A 133 23.26 13.46 19.89
CA VAL A 133 23.27 14.24 21.14
C VAL A 133 22.18 13.77 22.10
N ILE A 134 20.97 13.49 21.59
CA ILE A 134 19.87 12.97 22.39
C ILE A 134 20.23 11.62 23.02
N ALA A 135 20.85 10.72 22.25
CA ALA A 135 21.21 9.39 22.73
C ALA A 135 22.27 9.46 23.83
N ILE A 136 23.39 10.16 23.61
CA ILE A 136 24.48 10.23 24.59
C ILE A 136 24.11 11.03 25.85
N ASN A 137 23.16 11.97 25.76
CA ASN A 137 22.62 12.71 26.91
C ASN A 137 21.97 11.77 27.95
N SER A 138 21.36 10.66 27.51
CA SER A 138 20.77 9.66 28.41
C SER A 138 21.81 8.85 29.20
N PHE A 139 23.06 8.85 28.75
CA PHE A 139 24.17 8.07 29.31
C PHE A 139 25.15 8.91 30.14
N GLY A 140 24.77 10.13 30.55
CA GLY A 140 25.59 10.98 31.43
C GLY A 140 26.54 11.94 30.71
N PHE A 141 26.48 12.02 29.37
CA PHE A 141 27.21 12.98 28.55
C PHE A 141 26.27 14.07 28.05
N LYS A 142 26.06 15.13 28.82
CA LYS A 142 25.01 16.12 28.54
C LYS A 142 25.53 17.30 27.74
N PHE A 143 24.81 17.65 26.69
CA PHE A 143 24.97 18.94 26.01
C PHE A 143 24.11 19.97 26.72
N ILE A 144 24.70 21.01 27.32
CA ILE A 144 23.95 21.98 28.14
C ILE A 144 23.38 23.08 27.27
N GLU A 145 24.26 23.81 26.60
CA GLU A 145 23.91 24.94 25.75
C GLU A 145 25.10 25.31 24.84
N ARG A 146 24.77 25.96 23.74
CA ARG A 146 25.74 26.53 22.82
C ARG A 146 25.75 28.05 23.01
N LEU A 147 26.92 28.60 23.32
CA LEU A 147 27.19 30.04 23.43
C LEU A 147 27.71 30.58 22.09
N GLN A 148 27.85 31.90 21.95
CA GLN A 148 28.38 32.51 20.72
C GLN A 148 29.81 32.05 20.39
N ASN A 149 30.68 31.92 21.40
CA ASN A 149 32.10 31.59 21.23
C ASN A 149 32.49 30.29 21.96
N GLY A 150 31.53 29.44 22.33
CA GLY A 150 31.83 28.24 23.12
C GLY A 150 30.64 27.31 23.33
N VAL A 151 30.89 26.19 23.98
CA VAL A 151 29.91 25.16 24.30
C VAL A 151 30.09 24.71 25.74
N ASN A 152 28.99 24.65 26.47
CA ASN A 152 28.95 24.08 27.80
C ASN A 152 28.46 22.63 27.71
N ILE A 153 29.28 21.70 28.21
CA ILE A 153 28.99 20.28 28.27
C ILE A 153 29.13 19.77 29.70
N GLU A 154 28.49 18.64 30.01
CA GLU A 154 28.63 17.93 31.27
C GLU A 154 29.15 16.52 30.97
N TYR A 155 30.36 16.21 31.43
CA TYR A 155 30.97 14.90 31.26
C TYR A 155 30.85 14.12 32.57
N LEU A 156 29.97 13.10 32.61
CA LEU A 156 29.74 12.26 33.80
C LEU A 156 29.45 13.06 35.09
N GLY A 157 28.73 14.18 34.97
CA GLY A 157 28.41 15.06 36.10
C GLY A 157 29.35 16.24 36.29
N GLU A 158 30.52 16.26 35.62
CA GLU A 158 31.46 17.39 35.68
C GLU A 158 31.18 18.40 34.57
N PRO A 159 30.79 19.65 34.90
CA PRO A 159 30.60 20.69 33.90
C PRO A 159 31.94 21.16 33.33
N GLN A 160 32.03 21.23 32.00
CA GLN A 160 33.19 21.71 31.25
C GLN A 160 32.75 22.74 30.21
N SER A 161 33.51 23.84 30.11
CA SER A 161 33.29 24.88 29.09
C SER A 161 34.41 24.83 28.07
N TRP A 162 34.04 24.74 26.79
CA TRP A 162 34.97 24.64 25.66
C TRP A 162 34.80 25.86 24.76
N ASP A 163 35.90 26.54 24.44
CA ASP A 163 35.85 27.67 23.51
C ASP A 163 35.89 27.13 22.08
N ILE A 164 34.89 27.49 21.26
CA ILE A 164 34.88 27.17 19.82
C ILE A 164 35.52 28.34 19.08
N LEU A 165 36.67 28.09 18.46
CA LEU A 165 37.42 29.10 17.72
C LEU A 165 37.00 29.16 16.26
N LEU A 166 36.72 27.99 15.68
CA LEU A 166 36.35 27.86 14.28
C LEU A 166 35.45 26.64 14.08
N THR A 167 34.39 26.80 13.30
CA THR A 167 33.62 25.70 12.74
C THR A 167 33.77 25.69 11.22
N LEU A 168 34.30 24.60 10.68
CA LEU A 168 34.31 24.29 9.26
C LEU A 168 33.06 23.46 8.95
N GLU A 169 32.05 24.13 8.41
CA GLU A 169 30.73 23.55 8.16
C GLU A 169 30.76 22.35 7.19
N PHE A 170 29.74 21.50 7.32
CA PHE A 170 29.51 20.41 6.40
C PHE A 170 29.10 20.94 5.02
N THR A 171 29.75 20.42 3.98
CA THR A 171 29.33 20.62 2.60
C THR A 171 29.29 19.28 1.86
N SER A 172 28.40 19.16 0.86
CA SER A 172 28.26 17.95 0.04
C SER A 172 29.55 17.55 -0.68
N GLU A 173 30.41 18.53 -1.00
CA GLU A 173 31.71 18.30 -1.63
C GLU A 173 32.74 17.76 -0.62
N ARG A 174 32.76 18.30 0.60
CA ARG A 174 33.73 17.89 1.64
C ARG A 174 33.35 16.60 2.36
N LYS A 175 32.04 16.30 2.45
CA LYS A 175 31.44 15.14 3.16
C LYS A 175 31.88 15.00 4.63
N ARG A 176 32.31 16.08 5.27
CA ARG A 176 32.80 16.12 6.66
C ARG A 176 32.58 17.50 7.28
N MET A 177 32.57 17.55 8.60
CA MET A 177 32.50 18.75 9.43
C MET A 177 33.67 18.72 10.42
N SER A 178 34.28 19.87 10.66
CA SER A 178 35.36 19.99 11.63
C SER A 178 35.20 21.21 12.53
N VAL A 179 35.65 21.12 13.77
CA VAL A 179 35.61 22.20 14.76
C VAL A 179 36.97 22.32 15.43
N ILE A 180 37.52 23.53 15.48
CA ILE A 180 38.70 23.85 16.30
C ILE A 180 38.18 24.34 17.65
N ALA A 181 38.51 23.59 18.70
CA ALA A 181 38.10 23.88 20.05
C ALA A 181 39.31 23.98 20.99
N LYS A 182 39.23 24.88 21.97
CA LYS A 182 40.20 25.00 23.06
C LYS A 182 39.65 24.31 24.30
N SER A 183 40.43 23.41 24.87
CA SER A 183 40.05 22.69 26.08
C SER A 183 40.14 23.58 27.33
N PRO A 184 39.44 23.19 28.42
CA PRO A 184 39.62 23.82 29.73
C PRO A 184 41.09 23.83 30.19
N ASP A 185 41.85 22.80 29.80
CA ASP A 185 43.28 22.64 30.11
C ASP A 185 44.21 23.54 29.24
N GLY A 186 43.65 24.32 28.32
CA GLY A 186 44.39 25.25 27.45
C GLY A 186 45.03 24.63 26.21
N LYS A 187 44.72 23.38 25.89
CA LYS A 187 45.15 22.69 24.65
C LYS A 187 44.18 22.97 23.51
N PHE A 188 44.65 22.87 22.26
CA PHE A 188 43.82 23.06 21.07
C PHE A 188 43.62 21.74 20.35
N TYR A 189 42.37 21.43 20.04
CA TYR A 189 41.97 20.22 19.35
C TYR A 189 41.19 20.56 18.09
N LEU A 190 41.47 19.84 17.01
CA LEU A 190 40.63 19.76 15.84
C LEU A 190 39.81 18.49 15.93
N PHE A 191 38.50 18.65 16.05
CA PHE A 191 37.52 17.58 16.08
C PHE A 191 36.85 17.46 14.73
N THR A 192 36.93 16.29 14.11
CA THR A 192 36.40 16.07 12.76
C THR A 192 35.46 14.86 12.76
N LYS A 193 34.33 15.00 12.08
CA LYS A 193 33.41 13.89 11.80
C LYS A 193 33.00 13.88 10.33
N GLY A 194 32.83 12.71 9.74
CA GLY A 194 32.45 12.63 8.32
C GLY A 194 32.28 11.20 7.80
N ALA A 195 32.13 11.10 6.48
CA ALA A 195 32.09 9.82 5.78
C ALA A 195 33.42 9.06 5.95
N ASP A 196 33.33 7.73 5.94
CA ASP A 196 34.46 6.79 6.01
C ASP A 196 35.55 7.13 4.98
N GLU A 197 35.25 7.13 3.70
CA GLU A 197 36.21 7.39 2.61
C GLU A 197 37.03 8.67 2.87
N CYS A 198 36.36 9.75 3.28
CA CYS A 198 36.97 11.06 3.46
C CYS A 198 37.85 11.14 4.70
N ILE A 199 37.50 10.43 5.77
CA ILE A 199 38.30 10.43 7.00
C ILE A 199 39.53 9.51 6.83
N TYR A 200 39.35 8.31 6.25
CA TYR A 200 40.45 7.35 6.07
C TYR A 200 41.59 7.87 5.18
N GLU A 201 41.28 8.66 4.14
CA GLU A 201 42.30 9.33 3.32
C GLU A 201 43.20 10.30 4.11
N ARG A 202 42.74 10.75 5.27
CA ARG A 202 43.34 11.83 6.07
C ARG A 202 43.92 11.35 7.40
N LEU A 203 43.87 10.05 7.66
CA LEU A 203 44.43 9.46 8.86
C LEU A 203 45.96 9.43 8.83
N GLU A 204 46.55 9.44 10.02
CA GLU A 204 47.96 9.12 10.19
C GLU A 204 48.27 7.68 9.73
N LYS A 205 49.44 7.45 9.11
CA LYS A 205 49.80 6.15 8.50
C LYS A 205 49.88 4.98 9.50
N THR A 206 50.07 5.27 10.79
CA THR A 206 50.23 4.28 11.86
C THR A 206 49.20 4.53 12.95
N ASP A 207 47.92 4.40 12.59
CA ASP A 207 46.82 4.48 13.54
C ASP A 207 46.55 3.09 14.16
N MET A 208 46.35 3.04 15.48
CA MET A 208 46.11 1.78 16.20
C MET A 208 44.66 1.29 16.07
N PHE A 209 43.70 2.19 15.85
CA PHE A 209 42.27 1.86 15.86
C PHE A 209 41.66 1.73 14.46
N SER A 210 42.42 2.01 13.40
CA SER A 210 41.92 2.00 12.01
C SER A 210 41.32 0.65 11.61
N ASP A 211 42.04 -0.45 11.88
CA ASP A 211 41.62 -1.78 11.42
C ASP A 211 40.38 -2.28 12.17
N ALA A 212 40.33 -2.06 13.49
CA ALA A 212 39.17 -2.40 14.30
C ALA A 212 37.95 -1.57 13.90
N THR A 213 38.14 -0.27 13.64
CA THR A 213 37.05 0.63 13.23
C THR A 213 36.52 0.27 11.83
N ASN A 214 37.40 -0.11 10.89
CA ASN A 214 37.01 -0.61 9.58
C ASN A 214 36.11 -1.85 9.67
N LEU A 215 36.47 -2.83 10.50
CA LEU A 215 35.63 -4.01 10.74
C LEU A 215 34.25 -3.65 11.32
N SER A 216 34.20 -2.64 12.19
CA SER A 216 32.95 -2.12 12.74
C SER A 216 32.09 -1.41 11.68
N LEU A 217 32.70 -0.61 10.81
CA LEU A 217 32.02 0.07 9.70
C LEU A 217 31.39 -0.92 8.74
N ASP A 218 32.14 -1.96 8.34
CA ASP A 218 31.62 -3.04 7.49
C ASP A 218 30.42 -3.75 8.13
N TYR A 219 30.47 -3.96 9.45
CA TYR A 219 29.38 -4.57 10.19
C TYR A 219 28.15 -3.66 10.29
N PHE A 220 28.34 -2.37 10.57
CA PHE A 220 27.26 -1.38 10.61
C PHE A 220 26.60 -1.23 9.23
N ALA A 221 27.39 -1.20 8.17
CA ALA A 221 26.90 -1.19 6.79
C ALA A 221 26.06 -2.44 6.47
N LYS A 222 26.49 -3.64 6.88
CA LYS A 222 25.73 -4.89 6.73
C LYS A 222 24.39 -4.88 7.48
N LYS A 223 24.31 -4.18 8.61
CA LYS A 223 23.06 -3.96 9.36
C LYS A 223 22.18 -2.84 8.79
N GLY A 224 22.66 -2.12 7.78
CA GLY A 224 21.95 -0.99 7.17
C GLY A 224 21.98 0.29 8.00
N LEU A 225 22.92 0.41 8.97
CA LEU A 225 23.11 1.62 9.75
C LEU A 225 23.88 2.66 8.93
N ARG A 226 23.54 3.93 9.08
CA ARG A 226 24.33 5.05 8.57
C ARG A 226 25.56 5.21 9.45
N THR A 227 26.73 5.25 8.83
CA THR A 227 28.01 5.33 9.53
C THR A 227 28.59 6.73 9.45
N LEU A 228 29.18 7.19 10.56
CA LEU A 228 30.04 8.38 10.59
C LEU A 228 31.32 8.02 11.33
N CYS A 229 32.46 8.38 10.74
CA CYS A 229 33.77 8.26 11.38
C CYS A 229 34.07 9.50 12.20
N ILE A 230 34.71 9.30 13.35
CA ILE A 230 35.05 10.35 14.31
C ILE A 230 36.56 10.32 14.50
N ALA A 231 37.19 11.45 14.24
CA ALA A 231 38.63 11.60 14.32
C ALA A 231 38.99 12.94 14.97
N TYR A 232 40.22 13.03 15.48
CA TYR A 232 40.73 14.25 16.09
C TYR A 232 42.22 14.44 15.82
N ARG A 233 42.71 15.67 16.04
CA ARG A 233 44.14 16.02 16.03
C ARG A 233 44.40 17.10 17.08
N GLU A 234 45.49 16.97 17.84
CA GLU A 234 45.99 18.06 18.69
C GLU A 234 46.78 19.04 17.82
N ILE A 235 46.47 20.34 17.93
CA ILE A 235 46.99 21.39 17.05
C ILE A 235 47.80 22.41 17.87
N ASN A 236 48.87 22.95 17.28
CA ASN A 236 49.68 24.01 17.88
C ASN A 236 49.06 25.40 17.70
N LYS A 237 49.34 26.33 18.61
CA LYS A 237 48.84 27.71 18.55
C LYS A 237 49.12 28.40 17.20
N ASP A 238 50.30 28.21 16.63
CA ASP A 238 50.70 28.81 15.36
C ASP A 238 49.85 28.34 14.16
N GLU A 239 49.33 27.11 14.20
CA GLU A 239 48.42 26.59 13.18
C GLU A 239 47.01 27.18 13.35
N VAL A 240 46.57 27.36 14.60
CA VAL A 240 45.28 27.99 14.91
C VAL A 240 45.26 29.46 14.48
N GLU A 241 46.31 30.22 14.77
CA GLU A 241 46.43 31.63 14.33
C GLU A 241 46.48 31.76 12.80
N ARG A 242 47.19 30.85 12.12
CA ARG A 242 47.16 30.75 10.66
C ARG A 242 45.76 30.45 10.13
N ALA A 243 45.04 29.52 10.76
CA ALA A 243 43.66 29.23 10.37
C ALA A 243 42.77 30.47 10.53
N LEU A 244 42.75 31.09 11.71
CA LEU A 244 41.91 32.25 12.01
C LEU A 244 42.18 33.41 11.04
N SER A 245 43.45 33.73 10.77
CA SER A 245 43.81 34.77 9.80
C SER A 245 43.31 34.47 8.38
N MET A 246 43.36 33.22 7.92
CA MET A 246 42.80 32.83 6.62
C MET A 246 41.27 32.99 6.58
N ILE A 247 40.57 32.73 7.69
CA ILE A 247 39.11 32.93 7.77
C ILE A 247 38.75 34.40 7.75
N ASP A 248 39.48 35.24 8.47
CA ASP A 248 39.25 36.69 8.45
C ASP A 248 39.40 37.23 7.02
N ILE A 249 40.43 36.78 6.30
CA ILE A 249 40.62 37.08 4.87
C ILE A 249 39.45 36.54 4.04
N SER A 250 39.00 35.31 4.32
CA SER A 250 37.88 34.69 3.61
C SER A 250 36.58 35.48 3.78
N ASN A 251 36.27 35.93 5.01
CA ASN A 251 35.03 36.63 5.34
C ASN A 251 34.89 37.96 4.58
N ILE A 252 36.02 38.63 4.33
CA ILE A 252 36.12 39.89 3.57
C ILE A 252 36.11 39.65 2.05
N SER A 253 36.37 38.43 1.59
CA SER A 253 36.52 38.10 0.17
C SER A 253 35.20 37.73 -0.53
N SER A 254 35.19 37.75 -1.88
CA SER A 254 34.04 37.36 -2.69
C SER A 254 33.76 35.85 -2.62
N GLU A 255 32.53 35.39 -2.90
CA GLU A 255 32.12 33.97 -2.77
C GLU A 255 33.03 32.98 -3.51
N LYS A 256 33.45 33.29 -4.75
CA LYS A 256 34.40 32.44 -5.49
C LYS A 256 35.77 32.35 -4.84
N ARG A 257 36.17 33.38 -4.09
CA ARG A 257 37.45 33.41 -3.37
C ARG A 257 37.33 32.74 -2.01
N LYS A 258 36.16 32.84 -1.36
CA LYS A 258 35.80 32.06 -0.16
C LYS A 258 35.93 30.57 -0.40
N SER A 259 35.41 30.03 -1.50
CA SER A 259 35.51 28.60 -1.80
C SER A 259 36.96 28.14 -2.01
N ILE A 260 37.80 28.96 -2.66
CA ILE A 260 39.23 28.68 -2.85
C ILE A 260 39.96 28.66 -1.49
N ILE A 261 39.74 29.68 -0.66
CA ILE A 261 40.37 29.76 0.67
C ILE A 261 39.93 28.59 1.57
N LEU A 262 38.65 28.19 1.51
CA LEU A 262 38.16 27.01 2.22
C LEU A 262 38.74 25.70 1.67
N SER A 263 39.05 25.62 0.37
CA SER A 263 39.72 24.46 -0.21
C SER A 263 41.18 24.36 0.25
N ASP A 264 41.86 25.50 0.37
CA ASP A 264 43.22 25.59 0.89
C ASP A 264 43.27 25.14 2.36
N MET A 265 42.23 25.37 3.17
CA MET A 265 42.14 24.93 4.57
C MET A 265 42.13 23.41 4.78
N SER A 266 42.07 22.61 3.72
CA SER A 266 42.09 21.14 3.81
C SER A 266 43.38 20.60 4.44
N PHE A 267 44.51 21.34 4.38
CA PHE A 267 45.77 20.93 5.00
C PHE A 267 45.65 20.77 6.53
N LEU A 268 44.72 21.49 7.18
CA LEU A 268 44.50 21.38 8.63
C LEU A 268 43.92 20.03 9.02
N GLU A 269 43.23 19.38 8.09
CA GLU A 269 42.50 18.13 8.31
C GLU A 269 43.31 16.90 7.90
N GLU A 270 44.64 17.03 7.75
CA GLU A 270 45.57 15.91 7.52
C GLU A 270 46.16 15.36 8.82
N ASN A 271 46.60 14.10 8.80
CA ASN A 271 47.20 13.38 9.95
C ASN A 271 46.26 13.31 11.17
N LEU A 272 44.99 12.99 10.93
CA LEU A 272 43.99 12.76 11.97
C LEU A 272 44.21 11.40 12.64
N LYS A 273 43.82 11.28 13.91
CA LYS A 273 43.73 10.01 14.64
C LYS A 273 42.28 9.60 14.77
N ILE A 274 41.95 8.37 14.39
CA ILE A 274 40.58 7.85 14.49
C ILE A 274 40.28 7.48 15.94
N LEU A 275 39.12 7.91 16.42
CA LEU A 275 38.62 7.53 17.75
C LEU A 275 37.61 6.40 17.66
N GLY A 276 36.86 6.35 16.54
CA GLY A 276 35.85 5.34 16.30
C GLY A 276 34.80 5.76 15.28
N CYS A 277 33.64 5.11 15.33
CA CYS A 277 32.52 5.38 14.43
C CYS A 277 31.16 5.22 15.12
N THR A 278 30.13 5.83 14.52
CA THR A 278 28.73 5.72 14.96
C THR A 278 27.92 4.88 13.98
N GLY A 279 26.89 4.21 14.48
CA GLY A 279 25.86 3.53 13.69
C GLY A 279 24.48 4.11 14.00
N ILE A 280 23.96 4.91 13.09
CA ILE A 280 22.64 5.57 13.20
C ILE A 280 21.63 4.80 12.36
N GLU A 281 20.52 4.40 12.97
CA GLU A 281 19.41 3.74 12.28
C GLU A 281 18.37 4.77 11.83
N ASP A 282 17.99 4.72 10.56
CA ASP A 282 16.80 5.38 10.03
C ASP A 282 15.60 4.46 10.30
N ARG A 283 14.88 4.71 11.39
CA ARG A 283 13.92 3.76 11.94
C ARG A 283 12.78 3.52 10.95
N LEU A 284 12.52 2.24 10.65
CA LEU A 284 11.36 1.83 9.85
C LEU A 284 10.05 2.10 10.60
N GLN A 285 8.95 2.27 9.86
CA GLN A 285 7.62 2.22 10.47
C GLN A 285 7.34 0.82 11.05
N ASP A 286 6.34 0.73 11.93
CA ASP A 286 6.02 -0.54 12.56
C ASP A 286 5.53 -1.57 11.53
N ASN A 287 5.97 -2.82 11.69
CA ASN A 287 5.57 -3.95 10.86
C ASN A 287 5.79 -3.78 9.33
N VAL A 288 6.67 -2.89 8.90
CA VAL A 288 7.00 -2.73 7.46
C VAL A 288 7.52 -4.03 6.88
N CYS A 289 8.49 -4.69 7.53
CA CYS A 289 9.07 -5.96 7.05
C CYS A 289 8.00 -7.05 6.90
N LYS A 290 7.11 -7.18 7.89
CA LYS A 290 5.99 -8.13 7.86
C LYS A 290 5.04 -7.80 6.70
N THR A 291 4.69 -6.53 6.52
CA THR A 291 3.81 -6.08 5.44
C THR A 291 4.41 -6.38 4.06
N ILE A 292 5.69 -6.08 3.85
CA ILE A 292 6.41 -6.38 2.60
C ILE A 292 6.43 -7.90 2.34
N SER A 293 6.64 -8.72 3.37
CA SER A 293 6.61 -10.18 3.23
C SER A 293 5.23 -10.70 2.77
N ILE A 294 4.15 -10.19 3.35
CA ILE A 294 2.76 -10.53 2.98
C ILE A 294 2.45 -10.09 1.54
N LEU A 295 2.86 -8.87 1.16
CA LEU A 295 2.73 -8.37 -0.23
C LEU A 295 3.47 -9.25 -1.23
N ARG A 296 4.69 -9.69 -0.86
CA ARG A 296 5.52 -10.59 -1.67
C ARG A 296 4.91 -11.98 -1.81
N ASP A 297 4.33 -12.53 -0.75
CA ASP A 297 3.62 -13.82 -0.77
C ASP A 297 2.37 -13.77 -1.66
N ALA A 298 1.66 -12.64 -1.64
CA ALA A 298 0.59 -12.35 -2.58
C ALA A 298 1.07 -12.13 -4.03
N ARG A 299 2.39 -12.07 -4.26
CA ARG A 299 3.06 -11.74 -5.52
C ARG A 299 2.69 -10.37 -6.06
N ILE A 300 2.66 -9.39 -5.17
CA ILE A 300 2.63 -7.97 -5.49
C ILE A 300 4.09 -7.51 -5.49
N LYS A 301 4.48 -6.79 -6.55
CA LYS A 301 5.85 -6.29 -6.68
C LYS A 301 5.94 -4.90 -6.08
N LEU A 302 6.76 -4.76 -5.05
CA LEU A 302 7.03 -3.48 -4.43
C LEU A 302 8.31 -2.90 -5.04
N TRP A 303 8.20 -1.71 -5.60
CA TRP A 303 9.31 -0.92 -6.13
C TRP A 303 9.51 0.28 -5.22
N MET A 304 10.76 0.55 -4.84
CA MET A 304 11.11 1.70 -4.02
C MET A 304 11.64 2.80 -4.94
N LEU A 305 11.02 3.97 -4.91
CA LEU A 305 11.44 5.15 -5.69
C LEU A 305 11.84 6.25 -4.71
N THR A 306 13.11 6.61 -4.64
CA THR A 306 13.60 7.58 -3.65
C THR A 306 14.52 8.63 -4.25
N GLY A 307 14.51 9.83 -3.65
CA GLY A 307 15.47 10.89 -3.93
C GLY A 307 16.84 10.65 -3.27
N ASP A 308 16.94 9.66 -2.39
CA ASP A 308 18.16 9.37 -1.63
C ASP A 308 19.28 8.75 -2.48
N LYS A 309 20.48 8.75 -1.90
CA LYS A 309 21.64 8.07 -2.46
C LYS A 309 21.42 6.55 -2.51
N GLN A 310 22.16 5.91 -3.42
CA GLN A 310 22.05 4.48 -3.66
C GLN A 310 22.38 3.62 -2.43
N GLU A 311 23.45 3.94 -1.70
CA GLU A 311 23.84 3.23 -0.48
C GLU A 311 22.72 3.24 0.56
N THR A 312 22.16 4.41 0.85
CA THR A 312 21.07 4.58 1.82
C THR A 312 19.82 3.81 1.40
N ALA A 313 19.44 3.88 0.12
CA ALA A 313 18.30 3.15 -0.41
C ALA A 313 18.50 1.63 -0.36
N THR A 314 19.73 1.17 -0.64
CA THR A 314 20.09 -0.25 -0.59
C THR A 314 20.08 -0.77 0.85
N ASN A 315 20.63 0.01 1.79
CA ASN A 315 20.62 -0.31 3.22
C ASN A 315 19.19 -0.44 3.75
N ILE A 316 18.33 0.55 3.47
CA ILE A 316 16.91 0.48 3.84
C ILE A 316 16.21 -0.68 3.13
N GLY A 317 16.57 -0.97 1.88
CA GLY A 317 16.11 -2.15 1.14
C GLY A 317 16.41 -3.46 1.87
N PHE A 318 17.61 -3.61 2.46
CA PHE A 318 17.95 -4.77 3.29
C PHE A 318 17.22 -4.73 4.64
N SER A 319 17.19 -3.60 5.33
CA SER A 319 16.52 -3.47 6.64
C SER A 319 15.03 -3.83 6.56
N CYS A 320 14.33 -3.36 5.53
CA CYS A 320 12.90 -3.66 5.33
C CYS A 320 12.64 -5.03 4.66
N HIS A 321 13.69 -5.84 4.43
CA HIS A 321 13.63 -7.13 3.72
C HIS A 321 13.07 -7.03 2.30
N LEU A 322 13.11 -5.83 1.69
CA LEU A 322 12.85 -5.65 0.27
C LEU A 322 13.92 -6.38 -0.56
N LEU A 323 15.18 -6.29 -0.11
CA LEU A 323 16.32 -7.05 -0.58
C LEU A 323 16.62 -8.19 0.41
N GLU A 324 16.95 -9.37 -0.12
CA GLU A 324 17.43 -10.52 0.67
C GLU A 324 18.89 -10.76 0.30
N SER A 325 19.71 -11.25 1.25
CA SER A 325 21.13 -11.54 1.01
C SER A 325 21.37 -12.60 -0.08
N THR A 326 20.38 -13.44 -0.35
CA THR A 326 20.40 -14.45 -1.42
C THR A 326 20.05 -13.89 -2.81
N MET A 327 19.67 -12.61 -2.92
CA MET A 327 19.32 -12.00 -4.21
C MET A 327 20.56 -11.57 -4.99
N GLN A 328 20.51 -11.74 -6.31
CA GLN A 328 21.48 -11.14 -7.22
C GLN A 328 21.09 -9.68 -7.46
N LEU A 329 21.99 -8.77 -7.12
CA LEU A 329 21.82 -7.32 -7.31
C LEU A 329 22.43 -6.91 -8.64
N PHE A 330 21.63 -6.36 -9.55
CA PHE A 330 22.12 -5.71 -10.76
C PHE A 330 22.02 -4.20 -10.62
N THR A 331 23.15 -3.52 -10.62
CA THR A 331 23.22 -2.06 -10.65
C THR A 331 23.43 -1.60 -12.09
N LEU A 332 22.53 -0.76 -12.59
CA LEU A 332 22.71 -0.09 -13.88
C LEU A 332 23.28 1.30 -13.63
N SER A 333 24.50 1.52 -14.11
CA SER A 333 25.15 2.84 -14.20
C SER A 333 25.73 2.94 -15.61
N SER A 334 25.17 3.78 -16.47
CA SER A 334 25.53 3.86 -17.89
C SER A 334 25.74 5.31 -18.32
N GLY A 335 26.81 5.57 -19.08
CA GLY A 335 27.08 6.89 -19.63
C GLY A 335 26.30 7.20 -20.91
N SER A 336 25.77 6.17 -21.59
CA SER A 336 25.11 6.28 -22.89
C SER A 336 23.93 5.31 -23.04
N THR A 337 23.04 5.58 -24.01
CA THR A 337 21.91 4.71 -24.36
C THR A 337 22.35 3.34 -24.87
N THR A 338 23.42 3.28 -25.67
CA THR A 338 23.96 2.04 -26.25
C THR A 338 24.56 1.13 -25.18
N GLU A 339 25.31 1.71 -24.24
CA GLU A 339 25.86 0.97 -23.09
C GLU A 339 24.75 0.43 -22.19
N CYS A 340 23.72 1.24 -21.92
CA CYS A 340 22.56 0.83 -21.13
C CYS A 340 21.84 -0.36 -21.80
N ARG A 341 21.67 -0.32 -23.12
CA ARG A 341 21.06 -1.39 -23.89
C ARG A 341 21.85 -2.69 -23.79
N GLN A 342 23.17 -2.63 -24.00
CA GLN A 342 24.04 -3.81 -23.89
C GLN A 342 23.98 -4.43 -22.49
N LYS A 343 24.02 -3.61 -21.42
CA LYS A 343 23.88 -4.12 -20.05
C LYS A 343 22.53 -4.80 -19.82
N LEU A 344 21.44 -4.22 -20.31
CA LEU A 344 20.10 -4.83 -20.21
C LEU A 344 20.01 -6.15 -20.98
N GLU A 345 20.50 -6.20 -22.22
CA GLU A 345 20.51 -7.41 -23.05
C GLU A 345 21.39 -8.49 -22.41
N ASN A 346 22.58 -8.16 -21.90
CA ASN A 346 23.45 -9.09 -21.18
C ASN A 346 22.78 -9.69 -19.94
N ILE A 347 22.04 -8.89 -19.16
CA ILE A 347 21.32 -9.40 -17.98
C ILE A 347 20.18 -10.33 -18.41
N LEU A 348 19.45 -9.98 -19.47
CA LEU A 348 18.38 -10.83 -20.01
C LEU A 348 18.91 -12.18 -20.52
N GLU A 349 20.06 -12.17 -21.21
CA GLU A 349 20.74 -13.36 -21.71
C GLU A 349 21.27 -14.25 -20.58
N MET A 350 22.00 -13.65 -19.62
CA MET A 350 22.50 -14.35 -18.42
C MET A 350 21.40 -15.10 -17.67
N GLN A 351 20.20 -14.54 -17.65
CA GLN A 351 19.06 -15.08 -16.93
C GLN A 351 18.16 -16.00 -17.78
N ASN A 352 18.52 -16.24 -19.05
CA ASN A 352 17.74 -17.01 -20.03
C ASN A 352 16.28 -16.51 -20.17
N ILE A 353 16.11 -15.19 -20.12
CA ILE A 353 14.81 -14.55 -20.27
C ILE A 353 14.49 -14.40 -21.76
N VAL A 354 13.63 -15.28 -22.29
CA VAL A 354 13.19 -15.21 -23.69
C VAL A 354 12.15 -14.10 -23.87
N CYS A 355 12.46 -13.12 -24.73
CA CYS A 355 11.61 -11.99 -25.12
C CYS A 355 10.29 -12.44 -25.79
N SER A 356 9.20 -12.53 -25.04
CA SER A 356 7.85 -12.47 -25.62
C SER A 356 6.86 -11.90 -24.63
N THR A 357 6.72 -10.57 -24.62
CA THR A 357 5.80 -9.76 -23.81
C THR A 357 4.35 -10.27 -23.77
N LYS A 358 3.92 -11.06 -24.77
CA LYS A 358 2.53 -11.52 -24.92
C LYS A 358 2.14 -12.77 -24.10
N ASN A 359 3.10 -13.57 -23.61
CA ASN A 359 2.81 -14.87 -22.95
C ASN A 359 3.13 -14.91 -21.43
N MET A 360 3.49 -13.79 -20.81
CA MET A 360 4.30 -13.83 -19.58
C MET A 360 3.51 -13.75 -18.27
N VAL A 361 2.34 -13.12 -18.27
CA VAL A 361 1.42 -13.14 -17.10
C VAL A 361 0.93 -14.57 -16.80
N LYS A 362 1.01 -15.48 -17.80
CA LYS A 362 0.55 -16.87 -17.69
C LYS A 362 1.55 -17.86 -17.09
N ASN A 363 2.85 -17.53 -16.96
CA ASN A 363 3.85 -18.43 -16.38
C ASN A 363 4.58 -17.83 -15.16
N PRO A 364 3.97 -17.90 -13.96
CA PRO A 364 4.47 -17.28 -12.74
C PRO A 364 5.61 -18.03 -12.05
N LYS A 365 6.20 -19.06 -12.67
CA LYS A 365 7.17 -19.98 -12.04
C LYS A 365 8.63 -19.48 -12.10
N ARG A 366 8.90 -18.29 -12.66
CA ARG A 366 10.25 -17.76 -12.85
C ARG A 366 10.41 -16.31 -12.39
N CYS A 367 9.89 -15.92 -11.22
CA CYS A 367 10.49 -14.75 -10.56
C CYS A 367 11.83 -15.23 -10.00
N GLN A 368 12.92 -14.89 -10.67
CA GLN A 368 14.25 -15.17 -10.14
C GLN A 368 14.52 -14.23 -8.96
N ASN A 369 15.35 -14.66 -8.02
CA ASN A 369 15.80 -13.86 -6.88
C ASN A 369 16.75 -12.75 -7.36
N ILE A 370 16.20 -11.79 -8.09
CA ILE A 370 16.91 -10.69 -8.72
C ILE A 370 16.30 -9.37 -8.27
N ALA A 371 17.15 -8.41 -7.96
CA ALA A 371 16.77 -7.03 -7.73
C ALA A 371 17.57 -6.10 -8.65
N LEU A 372 16.90 -5.07 -9.15
CA LEU A 372 17.49 -4.07 -10.05
C LEU A 372 17.64 -2.74 -9.30
N ILE A 373 18.82 -2.14 -9.37
CA ILE A 373 19.11 -0.82 -8.81
C ILE A 373 19.39 0.14 -9.96
N LEU A 374 18.64 1.24 -10.00
CA LEU A 374 18.72 2.29 -11.00
C LEU A 374 19.06 3.63 -10.36
N THR A 375 19.82 4.49 -11.05
CA THR A 375 19.96 5.89 -10.66
C THR A 375 19.12 6.80 -11.56
N GLY A 376 18.73 7.97 -11.05
CA GLY A 376 17.93 8.95 -11.79
C GLY A 376 18.57 9.45 -13.09
N ASN A 377 19.90 9.38 -13.21
CA ASN A 377 20.60 9.71 -14.45
C ASN A 377 20.40 8.62 -15.52
N ASP A 378 20.49 7.36 -15.12
CA ASP A 378 20.31 6.21 -16.01
C ASP A 378 18.88 6.09 -16.52
N LEU A 379 17.92 6.60 -15.74
CA LEU A 379 16.51 6.56 -16.06
C LEU A 379 16.19 7.18 -17.42
N LYS A 380 16.89 8.27 -17.80
CA LYS A 380 16.72 8.92 -19.11
C LYS A 380 17.05 7.98 -20.26
N TYR A 381 18.03 7.11 -20.07
CA TYR A 381 18.46 6.14 -21.08
C TYR A 381 17.54 4.91 -21.07
N VAL A 382 17.17 4.42 -19.89
CA VAL A 382 16.30 3.26 -19.70
C VAL A 382 14.90 3.50 -20.28
N LEU A 383 14.36 4.71 -20.13
CA LEU A 383 13.05 5.10 -20.65
C LEU A 383 13.04 5.48 -22.14
N SER A 384 14.20 5.44 -22.81
CA SER A 384 14.27 5.63 -24.26
C SER A 384 13.53 4.50 -24.99
N LYS A 385 12.93 4.82 -26.16
CA LYS A 385 12.14 3.85 -26.95
C LYS A 385 12.89 2.56 -27.30
N GLU A 386 14.22 2.64 -27.44
CA GLU A 386 15.08 1.50 -27.78
C GLU A 386 15.26 0.53 -26.60
N CYS A 387 15.39 1.05 -25.37
CA CYS A 387 15.64 0.23 -24.17
C CYS A 387 14.35 -0.16 -23.44
N LEU A 388 13.25 0.57 -23.67
CA LEU A 388 11.99 0.45 -22.93
C LEU A 388 11.49 -0.99 -22.79
N ASN A 389 11.44 -1.72 -23.92
CA ASN A 389 10.91 -3.09 -23.95
C ASN A 389 11.81 -4.06 -23.18
N SER A 390 13.13 -3.93 -23.35
CA SER A 390 14.12 -4.75 -22.64
C SER A 390 14.07 -4.47 -21.14
N PHE A 391 13.96 -3.19 -20.76
CA PHE A 391 13.80 -2.78 -19.37
C PHE A 391 12.50 -3.32 -18.75
N LEU A 392 11.36 -3.13 -19.41
CA LEU A 392 10.07 -3.62 -18.89
C LEU A 392 10.07 -5.14 -18.73
N ASN A 393 10.64 -5.87 -19.68
CA ASN A 393 10.80 -7.32 -19.56
C ASN A 393 11.62 -7.68 -18.31
N LEU A 394 12.79 -7.08 -18.16
CA LEU A 394 13.68 -7.32 -17.02
C LEU A 394 12.99 -6.95 -15.68
N ALA A 395 12.36 -5.78 -15.62
CA ALA A 395 11.69 -5.27 -14.43
C ALA A 395 10.46 -6.12 -14.03
N VAL A 396 9.81 -6.78 -15.00
CA VAL A 396 8.76 -7.78 -14.75
C VAL A 396 9.36 -9.10 -14.20
N TYR A 397 10.62 -9.42 -14.44
CA TYR A 397 11.26 -10.60 -13.83
C TYR A 397 11.85 -10.34 -12.46
N CYS A 398 12.34 -9.12 -12.23
CA CYS A 398 12.86 -8.70 -10.94
C CYS A 398 11.79 -8.82 -9.84
N LYS A 399 12.24 -9.30 -8.68
CA LYS A 399 11.43 -9.38 -7.46
C LYS A 399 11.13 -7.99 -6.91
N THR A 400 12.09 -7.07 -7.05
CA THR A 400 11.96 -5.66 -6.70
C THR A 400 12.88 -4.81 -7.60
N VAL A 401 12.54 -3.53 -7.74
CA VAL A 401 13.35 -2.51 -8.40
C VAL A 401 13.48 -1.34 -7.42
N ILE A 402 14.70 -0.85 -7.24
CA ILE A 402 15.01 0.31 -6.41
C ILE A 402 15.56 1.41 -7.32
N CYS A 403 14.89 2.55 -7.36
CA CYS A 403 15.34 3.72 -8.12
C CYS A 403 15.80 4.80 -7.15
N CYS A 404 17.05 5.22 -7.29
CA CYS A 404 17.75 6.15 -6.40
C CYS A 404 17.97 7.50 -7.10
N ARG A 405 18.10 8.60 -6.32
CA ARG A 405 18.25 9.97 -6.83
C ARG A 405 17.21 10.36 -7.89
N VAL A 406 15.97 9.92 -7.70
CA VAL A 406 14.88 10.16 -8.64
C VAL A 406 14.15 11.46 -8.27
N SER A 407 13.94 12.34 -9.24
CA SER A 407 13.13 13.55 -9.03
C SER A 407 11.63 13.24 -8.99
N ALA A 408 10.81 14.14 -8.44
CA ALA A 408 9.35 13.99 -8.40
C ALA A 408 8.72 13.75 -9.80
N SER A 409 9.25 14.39 -10.85
CA SER A 409 8.77 14.18 -12.23
C SER A 409 9.14 12.79 -12.76
N GLN A 410 10.34 12.33 -12.46
CA GLN A 410 10.82 11.01 -12.87
C GLN A 410 10.07 9.87 -12.16
N LYS A 411 9.69 10.04 -10.88
CA LYS A 411 8.84 9.05 -10.17
C LYS A 411 7.55 8.76 -10.93
N LYS A 412 6.88 9.83 -11.39
CA LYS A 412 5.69 9.73 -12.24
C LYS A 412 5.99 9.05 -13.58
N GLU A 413 7.09 9.41 -14.23
CA GLU A 413 7.45 8.88 -15.55
C GLU A 413 7.66 7.36 -15.54
N ILE A 414 8.35 6.84 -14.52
CA ILE A 414 8.55 5.38 -14.33
C ILE A 414 7.21 4.69 -14.15
N LEU A 415 6.38 5.22 -13.27
CA LEU A 415 5.07 4.65 -12.97
C LEU A 415 4.21 4.60 -14.23
N VAL A 416 4.13 5.71 -14.98
CA VAL A 416 3.33 5.79 -16.22
C VAL A 416 3.87 4.82 -17.28
N THR A 417 5.19 4.65 -17.33
CA THR A 417 5.84 3.70 -18.24
C THR A 417 5.44 2.26 -17.93
N VAL A 418 5.43 1.86 -16.66
CA VAL A 418 4.99 0.51 -16.26
C VAL A 418 3.49 0.34 -16.48
N LYS A 419 2.70 1.34 -16.10
CA LYS A 419 1.23 1.37 -16.27
C LYS A 419 0.81 1.18 -17.73
N ASN A 420 1.47 1.88 -18.66
CA ASN A 420 1.14 1.80 -20.09
C ASN A 420 1.87 0.66 -20.82
N GLY A 421 3.05 0.27 -20.33
CA GLY A 421 3.92 -0.70 -20.98
C GLY A 421 3.60 -2.16 -20.65
N VAL A 422 2.98 -2.43 -19.50
CA VAL A 422 2.61 -3.80 -19.08
C VAL A 422 1.09 -3.97 -19.12
N SER A 423 0.62 -4.75 -20.10
CA SER A 423 -0.82 -5.06 -20.27
C SER A 423 -1.41 -5.80 -19.07
N ASP A 424 -2.68 -5.53 -18.77
CA ASP A 424 -3.46 -6.18 -17.70
C ASP A 424 -2.83 -6.06 -16.30
N THR A 425 -2.31 -4.87 -15.97
CA THR A 425 -1.75 -4.60 -14.64
C THR A 425 -2.33 -3.37 -13.97
N VAL A 426 -2.61 -3.49 -12.68
CA VAL A 426 -3.06 -2.38 -11.85
C VAL A 426 -1.89 -1.92 -10.98
N THR A 427 -1.67 -0.61 -10.95
CA THR A 427 -0.54 0.04 -10.28
C THR A 427 -1.05 0.88 -9.12
N LEU A 428 -0.43 0.72 -7.96
CA LEU A 428 -0.65 1.54 -6.78
C LEU A 428 0.59 2.37 -6.49
N ALA A 429 0.39 3.61 -6.09
CA ALA A 429 1.45 4.49 -5.59
C ALA A 429 1.19 4.88 -4.14
N ILE A 430 2.22 4.85 -3.30
CA ILE A 430 2.16 5.25 -1.90
C ILE A 430 3.28 6.23 -1.54
N GLY A 431 2.94 7.30 -0.82
CA GLY A 431 3.85 8.36 -0.41
C GLY A 431 3.24 9.26 0.68
N ASP A 432 4.07 10.05 1.37
CA ASP A 432 3.66 10.98 2.43
C ASP A 432 3.87 12.46 2.03
N GLY A 433 4.84 12.74 1.16
CA GLY A 433 5.27 14.09 0.82
C GLY A 433 4.66 14.67 -0.47
N ALA A 434 4.83 15.99 -0.63
CA ALA A 434 4.41 16.72 -1.84
C ALA A 434 5.12 16.23 -3.12
N ASN A 435 6.33 15.67 -2.96
CA ASN A 435 7.12 15.09 -4.05
C ASN A 435 6.44 13.86 -4.69
N ASP A 436 5.54 13.20 -3.96
CA ASP A 436 4.88 11.98 -4.39
C ASP A 436 3.49 12.23 -4.98
N CYS A 437 2.91 13.42 -4.78
CA CYS A 437 1.57 13.76 -5.27
C CYS A 437 1.40 13.49 -6.78
N ASN A 438 2.42 13.77 -7.58
CA ASN A 438 2.39 13.52 -9.03
C ASN A 438 2.42 12.03 -9.38
N MET A 439 3.15 11.23 -8.60
CA MET A 439 3.20 9.78 -8.72
C MET A 439 1.85 9.17 -8.29
N ILE A 440 1.34 9.59 -7.13
CA ILE A 440 0.05 9.17 -6.55
C ILE A 440 -1.08 9.40 -7.55
N ARG A 441 -1.24 10.62 -8.07
CA ARG A 441 -2.31 10.97 -9.03
C ARG A 441 -2.22 10.24 -10.36
N SER A 442 -1.04 9.74 -10.75
CA SER A 442 -0.85 9.08 -12.05
C SER A 442 -1.07 7.57 -11.99
N ALA A 443 -1.09 7.00 -10.78
CA ALA A 443 -1.41 5.59 -10.52
C ALA A 443 -2.85 5.23 -10.90
N HIS A 444 -3.18 3.94 -10.86
CA HIS A 444 -4.59 3.54 -10.87
C HIS A 444 -5.21 3.75 -9.49
N VAL A 445 -4.42 3.48 -8.44
CA VAL A 445 -4.80 3.74 -7.06
C VAL A 445 -3.70 4.54 -6.37
N GLY A 446 -4.05 5.69 -5.81
CA GLY A 446 -3.16 6.51 -4.99
C GLY A 446 -3.42 6.32 -3.50
N VAL A 447 -2.37 6.04 -2.72
CA VAL A 447 -2.43 5.98 -1.26
C VAL A 447 -1.52 7.05 -0.66
N GLY A 448 -2.05 7.85 0.24
CA GLY A 448 -1.30 8.86 0.99
C GLY A 448 -1.05 8.39 2.41
N ILE A 449 0.13 8.65 2.94
CA ILE A 449 0.43 8.45 4.36
C ILE A 449 0.21 9.76 5.10
N LEU A 450 -0.48 9.69 6.25
CA LEU A 450 -0.72 10.82 7.13
C LEU A 450 0.54 11.07 8.00
N GLY A 451 1.55 11.67 7.37
CA GLY A 451 2.86 11.91 8.00
C GLY A 451 3.01 13.26 8.71
N LYS A 452 4.16 13.44 9.37
CA LYS A 452 4.57 14.72 10.00
C LYS A 452 4.91 15.81 8.97
N GLU A 453 5.27 15.44 7.74
CA GLU A 453 5.63 16.37 6.66
C GLU A 453 4.43 17.10 6.03
N GLY A 454 3.21 16.78 6.50
CA GLY A 454 1.98 17.49 6.16
C GLY A 454 0.92 16.61 5.52
N ILE A 455 -0.27 17.17 5.31
CA ILE A 455 -1.47 16.45 4.84
C ILE A 455 -1.58 16.51 3.29
N ILE A 456 -0.56 17.02 2.60
CA ILE A 456 -0.64 17.30 1.16
C ILE A 456 -0.81 16.00 0.37
N ALA A 457 0.01 14.97 0.63
CA ALA A 457 -0.12 13.69 -0.08
C ALA A 457 -1.49 13.04 0.22
N ALA A 458 -1.90 13.01 1.49
CA ALA A 458 -3.18 12.49 1.93
C ALA A 458 -4.39 13.15 1.24
N ASN A 459 -4.38 14.47 1.07
CA ASN A 459 -5.44 15.20 0.37
C ASN A 459 -5.46 14.94 -1.15
N THR A 460 -4.33 14.53 -1.73
CA THR A 460 -4.24 14.22 -3.17
C THR A 460 -4.47 12.75 -3.50
N ALA A 461 -4.38 11.88 -2.51
CA ALA A 461 -4.53 10.44 -2.66
C ALA A 461 -6.00 10.01 -2.68
N ASP A 462 -6.27 8.83 -3.22
CA ASP A 462 -7.60 8.22 -3.20
C ASP A 462 -7.94 7.66 -1.82
N PHE A 463 -6.93 7.12 -1.13
CA PHE A 463 -7.00 6.63 0.24
C PHE A 463 -5.90 7.29 1.06
N ALA A 464 -6.20 7.73 2.28
CA ALA A 464 -5.19 8.18 3.22
C ALA A 464 -5.16 7.25 4.44
N ILE A 465 -4.00 6.68 4.72
CA ILE A 465 -3.75 5.78 5.85
C ILE A 465 -2.70 6.38 6.79
N ASP A 466 -2.70 5.98 8.06
CA ASP A 466 -1.75 6.48 9.05
C ASP A 466 -0.35 5.88 8.88
N GLU A 467 -0.25 4.54 8.83
CA GLU A 467 1.03 3.83 8.68
C GLU A 467 1.00 2.83 7.51
N PHE A 468 2.18 2.53 6.96
CA PHE A 468 2.37 1.59 5.85
C PHE A 468 1.80 0.19 6.13
N GLN A 469 1.80 -0.26 7.38
CA GLN A 469 1.27 -1.58 7.73
C GLN A 469 -0.23 -1.75 7.43
N LEU A 470 -1.00 -0.66 7.48
CA LEU A 470 -2.44 -0.67 7.20
C LEU A 470 -2.72 -0.97 5.72
N LEU A 471 -1.73 -0.80 4.84
CA LEU A 471 -1.83 -1.20 3.44
C LEU A 471 -2.15 -2.70 3.29
N SER A 472 -1.61 -3.55 4.18
CA SER A 472 -1.95 -4.98 4.16
C SER A 472 -3.44 -5.22 4.36
N ARG A 473 -4.04 -4.58 5.38
CA ARG A 473 -5.47 -4.71 5.67
C ARG A 473 -6.32 -4.11 4.54
N LEU A 474 -5.95 -2.92 4.05
CA LEU A 474 -6.63 -2.24 2.95
C LEU A 474 -6.75 -3.13 1.70
N LEU A 475 -5.67 -3.80 1.31
CA LEU A 475 -5.64 -4.63 0.10
C LEU A 475 -6.27 -6.00 0.33
N PHE A 476 -5.83 -6.71 1.37
CA PHE A 476 -6.17 -8.12 1.55
C PHE A 476 -7.56 -8.34 2.14
N VAL A 477 -8.02 -7.45 3.01
CA VAL A 477 -9.37 -7.54 3.60
C VAL A 477 -10.35 -6.78 2.71
N HIS A 478 -10.16 -5.47 2.59
CA HIS A 478 -11.13 -4.61 1.92
C HIS A 478 -11.10 -4.73 0.40
N GLY A 479 -9.93 -4.61 -0.23
CA GLY A 479 -9.81 -4.68 -1.69
C GLY A 479 -10.27 -6.02 -2.26
N ALA A 480 -9.80 -7.13 -1.68
CA ALA A 480 -10.23 -8.47 -2.04
C ALA A 480 -11.74 -8.70 -1.90
N SER A 481 -12.32 -8.19 -0.81
CA SER A 481 -13.76 -8.29 -0.52
C SER A 481 -14.57 -7.45 -1.51
N CYS A 482 -14.21 -6.19 -1.69
CA CYS A 482 -14.90 -5.25 -2.58
C CYS A 482 -14.88 -5.72 -4.04
N TYR A 483 -13.74 -6.19 -4.55
CA TYR A 483 -13.66 -6.72 -5.91
C TYR A 483 -14.63 -7.88 -6.14
N ARG A 484 -14.72 -8.82 -5.20
CA ARG A 484 -15.63 -9.97 -5.31
C ARG A 484 -17.10 -9.57 -5.15
N LYS A 485 -17.43 -8.73 -4.17
CA LYS A 485 -18.77 -8.21 -3.93
C LYS A 485 -19.32 -7.46 -5.15
N ILE A 486 -18.52 -6.53 -5.70
CA ILE A 486 -18.89 -5.75 -6.90
C ILE A 486 -19.04 -6.69 -8.11
N SER A 487 -18.12 -7.63 -8.31
CA SER A 487 -18.23 -8.62 -9.39
C SER A 487 -19.53 -9.43 -9.33
N ASN A 488 -19.86 -9.99 -8.16
CA ASN A 488 -21.09 -10.76 -7.96
C ASN A 488 -22.35 -9.89 -8.10
N CYS A 489 -22.33 -8.66 -7.59
CA CYS A 489 -23.42 -7.69 -7.75
C CYS A 489 -23.70 -7.38 -9.23
N VAL A 490 -22.65 -7.15 -10.03
CA VAL A 490 -22.77 -6.91 -11.48
C VAL A 490 -23.36 -8.12 -12.19
N TYR A 491 -22.84 -9.33 -11.95
CA TYR A 491 -23.35 -10.54 -12.57
C TYR A 491 -24.81 -10.81 -12.23
N PHE A 492 -25.17 -10.65 -10.95
CA PHE A 492 -26.54 -10.87 -10.51
C PHE A 492 -27.50 -9.83 -11.12
N THR A 493 -27.06 -8.58 -11.25
CA THR A 493 -27.85 -7.53 -11.91
C THR A 493 -28.06 -7.82 -13.40
N PHE A 494 -27.08 -8.39 -14.10
CA PHE A 494 -27.28 -8.88 -15.47
C PHE A 494 -28.25 -10.05 -15.49
N TYR A 495 -28.02 -11.08 -14.66
CA TYR A 495 -28.86 -12.28 -14.58
C TYR A 495 -30.35 -11.94 -14.42
N LYS A 496 -30.70 -11.10 -13.43
CA LYS A 496 -32.11 -10.74 -13.18
C LYS A 496 -32.75 -9.95 -14.34
N ASN A 497 -31.99 -9.08 -15.01
CA ASN A 497 -32.52 -8.29 -16.13
C ASN A 497 -32.61 -9.12 -17.43
N ILE A 498 -31.70 -10.07 -17.63
CA ILE A 498 -31.79 -11.01 -18.74
C ILE A 498 -33.03 -11.88 -18.56
N ILE A 499 -33.32 -12.34 -17.33
CA ILE A 499 -34.49 -13.19 -17.08
C ILE A 499 -35.78 -12.56 -17.58
N ILE A 500 -36.09 -11.35 -17.10
CA ILE A 500 -37.34 -10.65 -17.43
C ILE A 500 -37.46 -10.36 -18.93
N ASN A 501 -36.36 -9.98 -19.58
CA ASN A 501 -36.36 -9.66 -21.01
C ASN A 501 -36.51 -10.91 -21.89
N PHE A 502 -35.82 -12.01 -21.55
CA PHE A 502 -35.94 -13.25 -22.32
C PHE A 502 -37.26 -13.97 -22.07
N VAL A 503 -37.88 -13.87 -20.88
CA VAL A 503 -39.27 -14.34 -20.70
C VAL A 503 -40.22 -13.56 -21.61
N SER A 504 -40.04 -12.24 -21.76
CA SER A 504 -40.80 -11.44 -22.74
C SER A 504 -40.60 -11.93 -24.17
N PHE A 505 -39.35 -12.25 -24.54
CA PHE A 505 -39.03 -12.78 -25.86
C PHE A 505 -39.72 -14.13 -26.12
N PHE A 506 -39.63 -15.08 -25.19
CA PHE A 506 -40.29 -16.39 -25.33
C PHE A 506 -41.81 -16.29 -25.28
N PHE A 507 -42.37 -15.37 -24.49
CA PHE A 507 -43.81 -15.09 -24.49
C PHE A 507 -44.29 -14.54 -25.83
N ASN A 508 -43.50 -13.70 -26.50
CA ASN A 508 -43.81 -13.24 -27.85
C ASN A 508 -43.85 -14.40 -28.85
N ILE A 509 -43.00 -15.42 -28.72
CA ILE A 509 -43.07 -16.62 -29.57
C ILE A 509 -44.40 -17.36 -29.38
N ILE A 510 -44.84 -17.53 -28.12
CA ILE A 510 -46.13 -18.20 -27.80
C ILE A 510 -47.31 -17.41 -28.38
N THR A 511 -47.23 -16.08 -28.38
CA THR A 511 -48.27 -15.18 -28.90
C THR A 511 -48.08 -14.80 -30.38
N LEU A 512 -47.30 -15.57 -31.15
CA LEU A 512 -47.07 -15.39 -32.58
C LEU A 512 -46.55 -13.98 -32.95
N PHE A 513 -45.69 -13.41 -32.12
CA PHE A 513 -45.09 -12.07 -32.26
C PHE A 513 -46.13 -10.93 -32.38
N SER A 514 -47.29 -11.10 -31.75
CA SER A 514 -48.35 -10.07 -31.70
C SER A 514 -47.94 -8.74 -31.06
N GLY A 515 -46.84 -8.71 -30.29
CA GLY A 515 -46.38 -7.53 -29.56
C GLY A 515 -47.09 -7.30 -28.21
N ASN A 516 -47.89 -8.26 -27.74
CA ASN A 516 -48.53 -8.19 -26.42
C ASN A 516 -47.48 -8.32 -25.30
N SER A 517 -47.45 -7.38 -24.37
CA SER A 517 -46.54 -7.41 -23.22
C SER A 517 -46.99 -8.46 -22.20
N PHE A 518 -46.07 -9.34 -21.78
CA PHE A 518 -46.34 -10.32 -20.72
C PHE A 518 -46.42 -9.70 -19.32
N ILE A 519 -45.89 -8.48 -19.10
CA ILE A 519 -45.99 -7.77 -17.82
C ILE A 519 -46.75 -6.46 -18.04
N HIS A 520 -47.67 -6.15 -17.11
CA HIS A 520 -48.33 -4.86 -17.07
C HIS A 520 -47.33 -3.73 -16.73
N LYS A 521 -47.46 -2.57 -17.39
CA LYS A 521 -46.49 -1.45 -17.31
C LYS A 521 -46.11 -1.05 -15.87
N LEU A 522 -47.07 -1.07 -14.94
CA LEU A 522 -46.83 -0.75 -13.52
C LEU A 522 -45.94 -1.80 -12.83
N HIS A 523 -46.24 -3.09 -13.03
CA HIS A 523 -45.41 -4.16 -12.49
C HIS A 523 -44.00 -4.15 -13.09
N PHE A 524 -43.87 -3.82 -14.39
CA PHE A 524 -42.57 -3.67 -15.05
C PHE A 524 -41.74 -2.53 -14.42
N SER A 525 -42.39 -1.40 -14.09
CA SER A 525 -41.74 -0.29 -13.38
C SER A 525 -41.32 -0.68 -11.95
N LEU A 526 -42.16 -1.41 -11.22
CA LEU A 526 -41.88 -1.85 -9.85
C LEU A 526 -40.82 -2.96 -9.77
N TYR A 527 -40.59 -3.70 -10.85
CA TYR A 527 -39.64 -4.81 -10.86
C TYR A 527 -38.23 -4.43 -10.41
N ASN A 528 -37.67 -3.39 -11.01
CA ASN A 528 -36.32 -2.92 -10.68
C ASN A 528 -36.29 -1.97 -9.48
N ASN A 529 -37.40 -1.29 -9.20
CA ASN A 529 -37.46 -0.23 -8.19
C ASN A 529 -37.93 -0.71 -6.81
N LEU A 530 -38.67 -1.84 -6.74
CA LEU A 530 -39.25 -2.38 -5.52
C LEU A 530 -38.91 -3.87 -5.35
N TYR A 531 -39.31 -4.71 -6.30
CA TYR A 531 -39.29 -6.17 -6.09
C TYR A 531 -37.88 -6.77 -6.04
N SER A 532 -36.97 -6.27 -6.88
CA SER A 532 -35.60 -6.81 -7.03
C SER A 532 -34.49 -5.80 -6.76
N ILE A 533 -34.81 -4.70 -6.09
CA ILE A 533 -33.85 -3.62 -5.81
C ILE A 533 -32.81 -4.05 -4.78
N LEU A 534 -33.22 -4.79 -3.75
CA LEU A 534 -32.37 -5.16 -2.62
C LEU A 534 -31.39 -6.29 -2.96
N HIS A 535 -31.72 -7.22 -3.86
CA HIS A 535 -30.86 -8.38 -4.13
C HIS A 535 -29.41 -8.02 -4.52
N PRO A 536 -29.16 -7.10 -5.47
CA PRO A 536 -27.79 -6.67 -5.78
C PRO A 536 -27.08 -6.01 -4.59
N PHE A 537 -27.80 -5.28 -3.73
CA PHE A 537 -27.23 -4.68 -2.52
C PHE A 537 -26.82 -5.74 -1.50
N CYS A 538 -27.60 -6.81 -1.34
CA CYS A 538 -27.21 -7.89 -0.44
C CYS A 538 -25.88 -8.55 -0.93
N PHE A 539 -25.68 -8.75 -2.24
CA PHE A 539 -24.39 -9.21 -2.80
C PHE A 539 -23.26 -8.18 -2.69
N GLY A 540 -23.57 -6.91 -2.92
CA GLY A 540 -22.58 -5.83 -2.99
C GLY A 540 -22.07 -5.36 -1.62
N ILE A 541 -22.85 -5.56 -0.55
CA ILE A 541 -22.56 -4.97 0.77
C ILE A 541 -22.45 -6.06 1.83
N LEU A 542 -23.46 -6.93 1.93
CA LEU A 542 -23.63 -7.85 3.06
C LEU A 542 -22.93 -9.21 2.88
N ASP A 543 -22.55 -9.58 1.65
CA ASP A 543 -21.92 -10.86 1.37
C ASP A 543 -20.48 -10.91 1.91
N ILE A 544 -20.27 -11.63 3.00
CA ILE A 544 -18.95 -11.83 3.61
C ILE A 544 -18.37 -13.13 3.04
N ILE A 545 -17.39 -12.99 2.14
CA ILE A 545 -16.83 -14.13 1.40
C ILE A 545 -15.68 -14.81 2.16
N SER A 546 -14.88 -14.04 2.91
CA SER A 546 -13.75 -14.49 3.74
C SER A 546 -13.77 -13.73 5.07
N SER A 547 -13.32 -14.37 6.14
CA SER A 547 -13.00 -13.66 7.39
C SER A 547 -11.76 -12.79 7.24
N ASP A 548 -11.73 -11.66 7.94
CA ASP A 548 -10.61 -10.70 7.93
C ASP A 548 -9.28 -11.37 8.29
N LEU A 549 -9.30 -12.23 9.32
CA LEU A 549 -8.14 -12.98 9.77
C LEU A 549 -7.61 -13.95 8.71
N ALA A 550 -8.50 -14.66 8.01
CA ALA A 550 -8.10 -15.59 6.95
C ALA A 550 -7.50 -14.83 5.75
N SER A 551 -8.10 -13.70 5.37
CA SER A 551 -7.61 -12.85 4.30
C SER A 551 -6.20 -12.32 4.56
N GLN A 552 -5.89 -11.94 5.81
CA GLN A 552 -4.55 -11.46 6.18
C GLN A 552 -3.52 -12.59 6.35
N ARG A 553 -3.92 -13.74 6.92
CA ARG A 553 -3.02 -14.87 7.16
C ARG A 553 -2.68 -15.65 5.90
N VAL A 554 -3.55 -15.61 4.89
CA VAL A 554 -3.36 -16.37 3.64
C VAL A 554 -3.34 -15.42 2.43
N PRO A 555 -2.21 -14.73 2.17
CA PRO A 555 -2.07 -13.78 1.06
C PRO A 555 -2.26 -14.43 -0.32
N TYR A 556 -2.13 -15.76 -0.41
CA TYR A 556 -2.43 -16.53 -1.61
C TYR A 556 -3.87 -16.33 -2.11
N LEU A 557 -4.84 -16.04 -1.24
CA LEU A 557 -6.22 -15.75 -1.64
C LEU A 557 -6.33 -14.52 -2.54
N TYR A 558 -5.45 -13.53 -2.36
CA TYR A 558 -5.41 -12.34 -3.22
C TYR A 558 -4.94 -12.70 -4.64
N ARG A 559 -4.06 -13.69 -4.75
CA ARG A 559 -3.54 -14.15 -6.05
C ARG A 559 -4.61 -14.78 -6.93
N SER A 560 -5.59 -15.50 -6.36
CA SER A 560 -6.67 -16.09 -7.17
C SER A 560 -7.61 -15.03 -7.74
N ILE A 561 -7.82 -13.94 -7.00
CA ILE A 561 -8.66 -12.81 -7.42
C ILE A 561 -8.10 -12.16 -8.70
N ARG A 562 -6.78 -11.96 -8.74
CA ARG A 562 -6.10 -11.24 -9.84
C ARG A 562 -6.18 -11.92 -11.21
N LYS A 563 -6.36 -13.24 -11.28
CA LYS A 563 -6.38 -13.98 -12.57
C LYS A 563 -7.66 -13.77 -13.39
N SER A 564 -8.45 -12.72 -13.11
CA SER A 564 -9.76 -12.46 -13.74
C SER A 564 -10.75 -13.62 -13.58
N TYR A 565 -10.57 -14.51 -12.59
CA TYR A 565 -11.55 -15.56 -12.30
C TYR A 565 -12.83 -14.97 -11.71
N ALA A 566 -12.68 -13.93 -10.87
CA ALA A 566 -13.83 -13.29 -10.25
C ALA A 566 -14.59 -12.39 -11.22
N PHE A 567 -13.90 -11.63 -12.10
CA PHE A 567 -14.51 -10.84 -13.17
C PHE A 567 -13.90 -11.16 -14.53
N GLY A 568 -14.65 -11.85 -15.39
CA GLY A 568 -14.22 -12.20 -16.75
C GLY A 568 -15.37 -12.60 -17.68
N ILE A 569 -15.11 -12.59 -18.98
CA ILE A 569 -16.12 -12.89 -20.02
C ILE A 569 -16.64 -14.32 -19.93
N ARG A 570 -15.81 -15.28 -19.51
CA ARG A 570 -16.22 -16.69 -19.37
C ARG A 570 -17.29 -16.86 -18.30
N ARG A 571 -17.07 -16.27 -17.12
CA ARG A 571 -18.05 -16.30 -16.02
C ARG A 571 -19.32 -15.55 -16.41
N PHE A 572 -19.18 -14.40 -17.08
CA PHE A 572 -20.33 -13.68 -17.64
C PHE A 572 -21.17 -14.56 -18.59
N LEU A 573 -20.53 -15.26 -19.53
CA LEU A 573 -21.21 -16.14 -20.48
C LEU A 573 -21.92 -17.31 -19.79
N LEU A 574 -21.37 -17.84 -18.69
CA LEU A 574 -22.06 -18.85 -17.87
C LEU A 574 -23.33 -18.28 -17.23
N TRP A 575 -23.24 -17.13 -16.57
CA TRP A 575 -24.41 -16.46 -15.99
C TRP A 575 -25.46 -16.08 -17.03
N PHE A 576 -25.01 -15.64 -18.21
CA PHE A 576 -25.86 -15.28 -19.35
C PHE A 576 -26.57 -16.50 -19.95
N SER A 577 -25.87 -17.61 -20.13
CA SER A 577 -26.47 -18.84 -20.66
C SER A 577 -27.47 -19.43 -19.64
N ASN A 578 -27.12 -19.37 -18.35
CA ASN A 578 -28.00 -19.84 -17.29
C ASN A 578 -29.30 -19.01 -17.20
N SER A 579 -29.22 -17.68 -17.31
CA SER A 579 -30.42 -16.84 -17.32
C SER A 579 -31.33 -17.10 -18.52
N ILE A 580 -30.79 -17.36 -19.71
CA ILE A 580 -31.60 -17.75 -20.88
C ILE A 580 -32.32 -19.08 -20.63
N LEU A 581 -31.61 -20.07 -20.08
CA LEU A 581 -32.19 -21.38 -19.75
C LEU A 581 -33.31 -21.22 -18.72
N HIS A 582 -33.08 -20.46 -17.65
CA HIS A 582 -34.12 -20.17 -16.65
C HIS A 582 -35.31 -19.44 -17.26
N SER A 583 -35.09 -18.41 -18.10
CA SER A 583 -36.19 -17.73 -18.80
C SER A 583 -37.03 -18.67 -19.66
N PHE A 584 -36.36 -19.56 -20.39
CA PHE A 584 -37.02 -20.54 -21.23
C PHE A 584 -37.86 -21.50 -20.38
N LEU A 585 -37.29 -22.07 -19.31
CA LEU A 585 -38.00 -22.98 -18.42
C LEU A 585 -39.16 -22.30 -17.69
N ILE A 586 -39.00 -21.06 -17.19
CA ILE A 586 -40.09 -20.28 -16.59
C ILE A 586 -41.24 -20.15 -17.57
N CYS A 587 -40.95 -19.73 -18.81
CA CYS A 587 -41.98 -19.51 -19.82
C CYS A 587 -42.72 -20.81 -20.17
N VAL A 588 -41.97 -21.89 -20.41
CA VAL A 588 -42.50 -23.20 -20.80
C VAL A 588 -43.31 -23.86 -19.67
N LEU A 589 -42.78 -23.90 -18.45
CA LEU A 589 -43.44 -24.53 -17.31
C LEU A 589 -44.70 -23.75 -16.88
N CYS A 590 -44.65 -22.42 -16.87
CA CYS A 590 -45.83 -21.60 -16.59
C CYS A 590 -46.89 -21.75 -17.69
N TYR A 591 -46.49 -21.82 -18.96
CA TYR A 591 -47.40 -22.08 -20.06
C TYR A 591 -48.08 -23.45 -19.90
N PHE A 592 -47.31 -24.54 -19.80
CA PHE A 592 -47.86 -25.90 -19.69
C PHE A 592 -48.76 -26.10 -18.47
N SER A 593 -48.46 -25.46 -17.35
CA SER A 593 -49.32 -25.44 -16.16
C SER A 593 -50.75 -24.96 -16.46
N MET A 594 -50.93 -24.15 -17.51
CA MET A 594 -52.16 -23.40 -17.76
C MET A 594 -52.73 -23.59 -19.17
N VAL A 595 -52.12 -24.44 -20.02
CA VAL A 595 -52.58 -24.75 -21.40
C VAL A 595 -54.01 -25.28 -21.45
N HIS A 596 -54.42 -26.06 -20.47
CA HIS A 596 -55.73 -26.74 -20.47
C HIS A 596 -56.89 -25.87 -19.96
N GLY A 597 -56.65 -24.56 -19.82
CA GLY A 597 -57.63 -23.61 -19.29
C GLY A 597 -57.70 -23.68 -17.77
N THR A 598 -57.60 -22.52 -17.11
CA THR A 598 -57.72 -22.44 -15.64
C THR A 598 -59.07 -21.84 -15.26
N PHE A 599 -59.87 -22.64 -14.56
CA PHE A 599 -61.18 -22.23 -14.05
C PHE A 599 -61.05 -21.84 -12.58
N GLY A 600 -61.70 -20.73 -12.20
CA GLY A 600 -61.79 -20.33 -10.80
C GLY A 600 -62.72 -21.21 -9.98
N VAL A 601 -62.78 -20.93 -8.67
CA VAL A 601 -63.62 -21.64 -7.68
C VAL A 601 -65.10 -21.72 -8.11
N HIS A 602 -65.57 -20.78 -8.93
CA HIS A 602 -66.94 -20.72 -9.45
C HIS A 602 -67.07 -21.07 -10.94
N GLY A 603 -66.06 -21.71 -11.56
CA GLY A 603 -66.07 -22.03 -12.99
C GLY A 603 -65.85 -20.83 -13.92
N VAL A 604 -65.54 -19.66 -13.38
CA VAL A 604 -65.24 -18.44 -14.15
C VAL A 604 -63.86 -18.59 -14.82
N PRO A 605 -63.71 -18.30 -16.12
CA PRO A 605 -62.41 -18.33 -16.79
C PRO A 605 -61.49 -17.27 -16.20
N MET A 606 -60.23 -17.64 -15.93
CA MET A 606 -59.23 -16.71 -15.42
C MET A 606 -58.81 -15.68 -16.47
N SER A 607 -58.48 -14.47 -15.99
CA SER A 607 -58.03 -13.37 -16.84
C SER A 607 -56.61 -13.57 -17.38
N ASP A 608 -56.29 -12.96 -18.53
CA ASP A 608 -54.91 -12.89 -19.04
C ASP A 608 -53.95 -12.23 -18.02
N SER A 609 -54.43 -11.21 -17.30
CA SER A 609 -53.69 -10.55 -16.22
C SER A 609 -53.33 -11.48 -15.07
N PHE A 610 -54.19 -12.45 -14.74
CA PHE A 610 -53.88 -13.49 -13.74
C PHE A 610 -52.70 -14.36 -14.19
N PHE A 611 -52.70 -14.81 -15.45
CA PHE A 611 -51.59 -15.58 -16.04
C PHE A 611 -50.27 -14.80 -15.98
N LYS A 612 -50.30 -13.56 -16.44
CA LYS A 612 -49.15 -12.64 -16.43
C LYS A 612 -48.61 -12.39 -15.01
N THR A 613 -49.49 -12.32 -14.02
CA THR A 613 -49.12 -12.10 -12.61
C THR A 613 -48.50 -13.34 -11.96
N ILE A 614 -48.93 -14.56 -12.35
CA ILE A 614 -48.29 -15.81 -11.91
C ILE A 614 -46.87 -15.94 -12.46
N ILE A 615 -46.67 -15.63 -13.76
CA ILE A 615 -45.33 -15.63 -14.35
C ILE A 615 -44.42 -14.64 -13.61
N LEU A 616 -44.92 -13.44 -13.32
CA LEU A 616 -44.16 -12.44 -12.56
C LEU A 616 -43.79 -12.94 -11.15
N SER A 617 -44.74 -13.52 -10.40
CA SER A 617 -44.46 -14.11 -9.08
C SER A 617 -43.39 -15.20 -9.16
N THR A 618 -43.48 -16.08 -10.16
CA THR A 618 -42.52 -17.16 -10.40
C THR A 618 -41.13 -16.60 -10.69
N ILE A 619 -41.01 -15.57 -11.54
CA ILE A 619 -39.74 -14.88 -11.82
C ILE A 619 -39.13 -14.34 -10.53
N LEU A 620 -39.92 -13.63 -9.72
CA LEU A 620 -39.43 -13.05 -8.45
C LEU A 620 -38.96 -14.12 -7.47
N LEU A 621 -39.67 -15.24 -7.38
CA LEU A 621 -39.29 -16.35 -6.51
C LEU A 621 -38.03 -17.07 -7.01
N VAL A 622 -37.88 -17.29 -8.33
CA VAL A 622 -36.64 -17.82 -8.93
C VAL A 622 -35.44 -16.91 -8.64
N ILE A 623 -35.59 -15.60 -8.80
CA ILE A 623 -34.51 -14.63 -8.53
C ILE A 623 -34.13 -14.66 -7.04
N THR A 624 -35.12 -14.73 -6.15
CA THR A 624 -34.90 -14.74 -4.70
C THR A 624 -34.23 -16.05 -4.27
N LEU A 625 -34.74 -17.22 -4.69
CA LEU A 625 -34.10 -18.49 -4.37
C LEU A 625 -32.72 -18.64 -5.00
N LYS A 626 -32.52 -18.17 -6.25
CA LYS A 626 -31.18 -18.15 -6.87
C LYS A 626 -30.21 -17.30 -6.06
N SER A 627 -30.66 -16.16 -5.53
CA SER A 627 -29.81 -15.33 -4.68
C SER A 627 -29.41 -16.02 -3.38
N VAL A 628 -30.34 -16.75 -2.76
CA VAL A 628 -30.06 -17.55 -1.55
C VAL A 628 -29.03 -18.64 -1.82
N LEU A 629 -29.12 -19.32 -2.97
CA LEU A 629 -28.17 -20.37 -3.37
C LEU A 629 -26.76 -19.85 -3.63
N GLU A 630 -26.62 -18.62 -4.12
CA GLU A 630 -25.32 -18.05 -4.51
C GLU A 630 -24.64 -17.27 -3.39
N LEU A 631 -25.39 -16.83 -2.36
CA LEU A 631 -24.81 -16.18 -1.18
C LEU A 631 -23.96 -17.15 -0.37
N ARG A 632 -22.75 -16.71 0.00
CA ARG A 632 -21.86 -17.50 0.85
C ARG A 632 -22.15 -17.30 2.33
N ASN A 633 -22.53 -16.09 2.73
CA ASN A 633 -22.88 -15.78 4.10
C ASN A 633 -24.39 -15.75 4.32
N TRP A 634 -24.90 -16.61 5.21
CA TRP A 634 -26.31 -16.68 5.57
C TRP A 634 -26.55 -16.00 6.92
N SER A 635 -26.67 -14.68 6.89
CA SER A 635 -27.04 -13.87 8.06
C SER A 635 -28.53 -13.51 8.07
N TRP A 636 -29.09 -13.21 9.24
CA TRP A 636 -30.47 -12.75 9.36
C TRP A 636 -30.72 -11.49 8.49
N ALA A 637 -29.75 -10.57 8.44
CA ALA A 637 -29.83 -9.35 7.64
C ALA A 637 -29.88 -9.66 6.13
N THR A 638 -29.03 -10.59 5.65
CA THR A 638 -29.06 -11.02 4.24
C THR A 638 -30.40 -11.66 3.87
N GLN A 639 -30.97 -12.50 4.73
CA GLN A 639 -32.23 -13.16 4.46
C GLN A 639 -33.39 -12.16 4.44
N VAL A 640 -33.47 -11.26 5.43
CA VAL A 640 -34.49 -10.20 5.45
C VAL A 640 -34.41 -9.31 4.21
N CYS A 641 -33.19 -8.91 3.80
CA CYS A 641 -32.93 -8.11 2.59
C CYS A 641 -33.48 -8.77 1.32
N LEU A 642 -33.31 -10.10 1.16
CA LEU A 642 -33.79 -10.85 0.00
C LEU A 642 -35.31 -11.07 0.01
N TRP A 643 -35.87 -11.49 1.14
CA TRP A 643 -37.29 -11.86 1.23
C TRP A 643 -38.22 -10.65 1.22
N ILE A 644 -37.80 -9.47 1.72
CA ILE A 644 -38.58 -8.23 1.62
C ILE A 644 -38.96 -7.93 0.16
N GLY A 645 -38.04 -8.16 -0.78
CA GLY A 645 -38.30 -7.95 -2.21
C GLY A 645 -39.47 -8.80 -2.71
N TYR A 646 -39.47 -10.11 -2.39
CA TYR A 646 -40.58 -11.00 -2.75
C TYR A 646 -41.86 -10.66 -1.97
N VAL A 647 -41.78 -10.43 -0.66
CA VAL A 647 -42.96 -10.08 0.16
C VAL A 647 -43.62 -8.80 -0.32
N SER A 648 -42.86 -7.82 -0.82
CA SER A 648 -43.39 -6.56 -1.36
C SER A 648 -44.29 -6.73 -2.60
N PHE A 649 -44.22 -7.87 -3.28
CA PHE A 649 -45.12 -8.20 -4.39
C PHE A 649 -46.58 -8.36 -3.93
N ILE A 650 -46.80 -8.98 -2.76
CA ILE A 650 -48.15 -9.24 -2.22
C ILE A 650 -48.96 -7.95 -2.02
N PRO A 651 -48.48 -6.94 -1.24
CA PRO A 651 -49.20 -5.68 -1.08
C PRO A 651 -49.27 -4.90 -2.40
N ALA A 652 -48.27 -5.00 -3.28
CA ALA A 652 -48.33 -4.33 -4.58
C ALA A 652 -49.48 -4.86 -5.45
N VAL A 653 -49.70 -6.18 -5.48
CA VAL A 653 -50.85 -6.78 -6.19
C VAL A 653 -52.17 -6.36 -5.55
N LEU A 654 -52.27 -6.36 -4.22
CA LEU A 654 -53.48 -5.91 -3.51
C LEU A 654 -53.82 -4.44 -3.83
N VAL A 655 -52.83 -3.56 -3.75
CA VAL A 655 -53.01 -2.13 -4.02
C VAL A 655 -53.37 -1.90 -5.49
N LEU A 656 -52.65 -2.50 -6.43
CA LEU A 656 -52.88 -2.32 -7.87
C LEU A 656 -54.22 -2.92 -8.34
N SER A 657 -54.70 -3.99 -7.70
CA SER A 657 -56.00 -4.60 -7.99
C SER A 657 -57.18 -3.77 -7.47
N GLN A 658 -56.99 -3.06 -6.34
CA GLN A 658 -58.06 -2.31 -5.66
C GLN A 658 -58.10 -0.82 -6.00
N PHE A 659 -56.97 -0.23 -6.43
CA PHE A 659 -56.88 1.15 -6.93
C PHE A 659 -57.94 1.54 -7.97
N PRO A 660 -58.32 0.67 -8.94
CA PRO A 660 -59.34 1.00 -9.94
C PRO A 660 -60.75 1.25 -9.36
N LYS A 661 -61.02 0.84 -8.10
CA LYS A 661 -62.31 1.09 -7.43
C LYS A 661 -62.44 2.50 -6.86
N HIS A 662 -61.33 3.22 -6.63
CA HIS A 662 -61.32 4.50 -5.90
C HIS A 662 -60.41 5.61 -6.50
N GLY A 663 -59.66 5.35 -7.59
CA GLY A 663 -58.65 6.29 -8.13
C GLY A 663 -59.00 6.97 -9.48
N ILE A 664 -58.30 8.08 -9.76
CA ILE A 664 -58.36 8.83 -11.04
C ILE A 664 -57.52 8.10 -12.10
N GLY A 665 -58.18 7.27 -12.90
CA GLY A 665 -57.56 6.45 -13.95
C GLY A 665 -57.98 4.99 -13.80
N LYS A 666 -59.03 4.57 -14.51
CA LYS A 666 -59.48 3.18 -14.49
C LYS A 666 -58.40 2.29 -15.09
N ILE A 667 -57.87 1.34 -14.33
CA ILE A 667 -57.00 0.25 -14.83
C ILE A 667 -57.84 -1.03 -14.86
N PRO A 668 -58.73 -1.21 -15.86
CA PRO A 668 -59.68 -2.33 -15.88
C PRO A 668 -58.99 -3.69 -15.98
N GLU A 669 -57.77 -3.74 -16.54
CA GLU A 669 -57.02 -4.98 -16.77
C GLU A 669 -56.55 -5.67 -15.47
N LEU A 670 -56.31 -4.91 -14.39
CA LEU A 670 -55.81 -5.44 -13.11
C LEU A 670 -56.93 -5.65 -12.08
N LEU A 671 -58.18 -5.35 -12.42
CA LEU A 671 -59.30 -5.40 -11.49
C LEU A 671 -59.56 -6.83 -10.98
N SER A 672 -59.62 -6.97 -9.65
CA SER A 672 -59.92 -8.24 -8.96
C SER A 672 -58.90 -9.37 -9.21
N VAL A 673 -57.71 -9.05 -9.72
CA VAL A 673 -56.63 -10.02 -9.92
C VAL A 673 -56.14 -10.55 -8.56
N ASP A 674 -56.17 -9.75 -7.50
CA ASP A 674 -55.86 -10.19 -6.14
C ASP A 674 -56.75 -11.34 -5.65
N ILE A 675 -58.06 -11.22 -5.82
CA ILE A 675 -59.03 -12.25 -5.42
C ILE A 675 -58.84 -13.52 -6.26
N GLN A 676 -58.61 -13.37 -7.57
CA GLN A 676 -58.32 -14.49 -8.47
C GLN A 676 -57.00 -15.19 -8.11
N LEU A 677 -55.96 -14.42 -7.80
CA LEU A 677 -54.61 -14.92 -7.51
C LEU A 677 -54.57 -15.69 -6.18
N PHE A 678 -54.95 -15.03 -5.08
CA PHE A 678 -54.83 -15.62 -3.74
C PHE A 678 -55.87 -16.71 -3.45
N GLY A 679 -57.02 -16.67 -4.15
CA GLY A 679 -58.06 -17.70 -4.05
C GLY A 679 -57.81 -18.94 -4.91
N SER A 680 -56.83 -18.91 -5.83
CA SER A 680 -56.58 -20.02 -6.75
C SER A 680 -55.50 -20.99 -6.22
N PRO A 681 -55.79 -22.30 -6.12
CA PRO A 681 -54.79 -23.31 -5.79
C PRO A 681 -53.60 -23.34 -6.76
N ILE A 682 -53.82 -22.98 -8.03
CA ILE A 682 -52.81 -22.99 -9.09
C ILE A 682 -51.67 -22.01 -8.76
N PHE A 683 -51.98 -20.89 -8.12
CA PHE A 683 -50.95 -19.94 -7.67
C PHE A 683 -49.99 -20.59 -6.67
N TYR A 684 -50.50 -21.32 -5.68
CA TYR A 684 -49.65 -22.01 -4.69
C TYR A 684 -48.88 -23.18 -5.31
N PHE A 685 -49.48 -23.92 -6.24
CA PHE A 685 -48.77 -24.95 -7.01
C PHE A 685 -47.63 -24.37 -7.86
N SER A 686 -47.77 -23.13 -8.36
CA SER A 686 -46.71 -22.47 -9.12
C SER A 686 -45.41 -22.29 -8.32
N PHE A 687 -45.44 -22.33 -6.98
CA PHE A 687 -44.24 -22.28 -6.14
C PHE A 687 -43.35 -23.52 -6.26
N THR A 688 -43.83 -24.62 -6.85
CA THR A 688 -43.00 -25.79 -7.17
C THR A 688 -42.10 -25.55 -8.37
N ILE A 689 -42.50 -24.68 -9.31
CA ILE A 689 -41.78 -24.41 -10.57
C ILE A 689 -40.36 -23.88 -10.30
N PRO A 690 -40.13 -22.90 -9.39
CA PRO A 690 -38.80 -22.40 -9.08
C PRO A 690 -37.84 -23.47 -8.54
N PHE A 691 -38.31 -24.44 -7.76
CA PHE A 691 -37.46 -25.54 -7.26
C PHE A 691 -37.00 -26.44 -8.40
N ILE A 692 -37.87 -26.74 -9.36
CA ILE A 692 -37.52 -27.53 -10.55
C ILE A 692 -36.46 -26.82 -11.39
N ILE A 693 -36.62 -25.50 -11.59
CA ILE A 693 -35.69 -24.69 -12.38
C ILE A 693 -34.30 -24.63 -11.73
N LEU A 694 -34.25 -24.46 -10.41
CA LEU A 694 -32.99 -24.26 -9.68
C LEU A 694 -32.31 -25.58 -9.25
N PHE A 695 -32.96 -26.72 -9.47
CA PHE A 695 -32.39 -28.02 -9.11
C PHE A 695 -31.06 -28.33 -9.81
N PRO A 696 -30.87 -28.06 -11.11
CA PRO A 696 -29.56 -28.23 -11.78
C PRO A 696 -28.48 -27.33 -11.19
N ASP A 697 -28.82 -26.09 -10.84
CA ASP A 697 -27.90 -25.15 -10.20
C ASP A 697 -27.47 -25.62 -8.82
N PHE A 698 -28.40 -26.17 -8.05
CA PHE A 698 -28.10 -26.78 -6.75
C PHE A 698 -27.14 -27.97 -6.89
N ILE A 699 -27.37 -28.86 -7.85
CA ILE A 699 -26.47 -29.98 -8.15
C ILE A 699 -25.10 -29.49 -8.59
N TYR A 700 -25.05 -28.50 -9.50
CA TYR A 700 -23.80 -27.92 -9.97
C TYR A 700 -22.99 -27.33 -8.82
N LEU A 701 -23.63 -26.55 -7.95
CA LEU A 701 -22.99 -25.99 -6.77
C LEU A 701 -22.51 -27.08 -5.83
N ALA A 702 -23.33 -28.10 -5.53
CA ALA A 702 -22.94 -29.21 -4.66
C ALA A 702 -21.74 -30.01 -5.21
N TYR A 703 -21.74 -30.31 -6.51
CA TYR A 703 -20.69 -31.08 -7.17
C TYR A 703 -19.36 -30.31 -7.24
N PHE A 704 -19.37 -29.06 -7.69
CA PHE A 704 -18.15 -28.24 -7.77
C PHE A 704 -17.66 -27.76 -6.41
N PHE A 705 -18.52 -27.74 -5.39
CA PHE A 705 -18.09 -27.54 -4.01
C PHE A 705 -17.15 -28.67 -3.54
N ASP A 706 -17.39 -29.91 -3.97
CA ASP A 706 -16.55 -31.06 -3.63
C ASP A 706 -15.27 -31.16 -4.47
N ASP A 707 -15.32 -30.89 -5.78
CA ASP A 707 -14.14 -30.94 -6.68
C ASP A 707 -13.14 -29.77 -6.47
N SER A 708 -13.59 -28.65 -5.87
CA SER A 708 -12.75 -27.48 -5.58
C SER A 708 -11.85 -27.62 -4.33
N LYS A 709 -11.79 -28.83 -3.74
CA LYS A 709 -10.87 -29.23 -2.67
C LYS A 709 -9.38 -29.05 -2.99
N HIS A 710 -9.00 -28.74 -4.24
CA HIS A 710 -7.59 -28.70 -4.61
C HIS A 710 -6.82 -27.41 -4.34
N THR A 711 -7.40 -26.22 -4.10
CA THR A 711 -6.58 -25.06 -3.66
C THR A 711 -7.31 -23.87 -3.03
N GLU A 712 -8.56 -23.58 -3.39
CA GLU A 712 -9.18 -22.28 -3.02
C GLU A 712 -10.14 -22.39 -1.83
N HIS A 713 -10.89 -23.49 -1.72
CA HIS A 713 -11.93 -23.65 -0.69
C HIS A 713 -11.42 -24.22 0.65
N VAL A 714 -10.27 -24.91 0.66
CA VAL A 714 -9.65 -25.48 1.88
C VAL A 714 -9.32 -24.38 2.90
N VAL A 715 -8.91 -23.19 2.44
CA VAL A 715 -8.59 -22.06 3.32
C VAL A 715 -9.86 -21.45 3.95
N TYR A 716 -10.98 -21.41 3.21
CA TYR A 716 -12.27 -20.94 3.74
C TYR A 716 -12.89 -21.92 4.74
N SER A 717 -12.55 -23.22 4.67
CA SER A 717 -12.99 -24.23 5.63
C SER A 717 -12.13 -24.35 6.89
N ILE A 718 -10.89 -23.81 6.90
CA ILE A 718 -9.94 -23.99 8.02
C ILE A 718 -10.20 -23.01 9.19
N ALA A 719 -10.90 -21.91 8.96
CA ALA A 719 -11.34 -21.04 10.04
C ALA A 719 -12.87 -21.09 10.12
N PRO A 720 -13.46 -22.02 10.90
CA PRO A 720 -14.84 -21.86 11.28
C PRO A 720 -14.97 -20.48 11.92
N ILE A 721 -15.91 -19.70 11.39
CA ILE A 721 -16.37 -18.44 11.97
C ILE A 721 -16.79 -18.77 13.40
N TYR A 722 -15.96 -18.39 14.36
CA TYR A 722 -16.29 -18.24 15.77
C TYR A 722 -15.65 -16.95 16.27
#